data_AF-A0A1H9X141-F1
#
_entry.id   AF-A0A1H9X141-F1
#
_cell.length_a   1.000
_cell.length_b   1.000
_cell.length_c   1.000
_cell.angle_alpha   90.00
_cell.angle_beta   90.00
_cell.angle_gamma   90.00
#
_symmetry.space_group_name_H-M   'P 1'
#
loop_
_entity.id
_entity.type
_entity.pdbx_description
1 polymer ?
#
loop_
_entity_poly.entity_id
_entity_poly.type
_entity_poly.pdbx_seq_one_letter_code
_entity_poly.pdbx_strand_id
1 'polypeptide(L)'
;MVQKTFYVRSVEELKDRADDIKKMPGFESYSQIVVLLYVNGYLMSEAGVFVDAIRSELSDAVVCGISVMTSNSNWDEYGVSASFLMFESSKAALYTYKSCDYSEQDVIDDFSKVLKETKDAKIVFTYPVDPQHDVSRVLSCISSIDPEIVFFGAMAGSSHFLIQNGSEYNHDIIKSGKDLETDSEEDRMIKDKVPDENAFFTYSIGHELIGNGYVFVVVSGELLHTMVKYVLGWNSLGKPMKVTKYLPSDRFGNVCIGEIDGVSATNIYKKYLDVDVNEYLLDNVCEFPISFERNGVMIARVPLYADANEALYFAGDIDKDDVIRLSYAVPFDLINLTVNTARQIQEYEPEGLILSVCFNRYHFLKEREQVEIEAYEKVSPDFLYGFAGSEILRVRGKGGILNSALVALAISEGEKKGTRSIIVDNKGENQGKIKPLLERLMFFVESASKELEEAYKAAEQASSSKSSFLSNMSHEIRTPINAILGMNEMILRESRDDHILGYAADVKIAGLNLLRIVNNVLDFSKIEAGKMEIVPVEYELASVLNDLVNMIRERAKDKGLDFRLIVDPMIPHLLYGDEIRLKQIITNILTNAVKYTEKGGVVLSVRWKACNLEDIKAMDKDVISNLKGNSRCHGKDIITLEISVEDTGIGIKPEDMERLFDSFERVDEKRNRTIEGTGLGMSITQSLLGLMGSELHVESNYGYGSIFSFELTQKIVDETPIGNFEDALKRSITAVERYHESFVAPNASILVVDDTEMNLTVFKNLLKQTKLQIDTARSGKECLDKLSYKKYDLVFLDHRMPEMDGIECLEHIKEDTEGININTPIIALTANAVSGSREMYLDVGFDNYLTKPIQTGMLEKCIIDYLPDNLVTRVDISEKKDEEVPKWIKQSPFLNYKIGINRCGDLESYISALQSFEDSVFDTKDYIDSSISSGNITDYTTKVHALKSSSRIIGATELGTLAETLENAGNDNDIETINLLTDELLIYLDALGNFLKKYLEPLEEEASCDTDKEEITKDKLDEAYMAIKELAQMYDYDSIALILEQLGGYIIKGQDKEKINNIQKALKLADWDKITQIMEG
;
A
#
# COMPACT_ATOMS: atom_id res chain seq x y z
N MET A 1 -36.19 -47.04 -34.44
CA MET A 1 -36.13 -47.36 -32.99
C MET A 1 -37.51 -47.17 -32.35
N VAL A 2 -37.82 -47.85 -31.24
CA VAL A 2 -39.05 -47.59 -30.44
C VAL A 2 -38.73 -47.49 -28.95
N GLN A 3 -39.33 -46.51 -28.27
CA GLN A 3 -39.37 -46.43 -26.80
C GLN A 3 -40.76 -46.76 -26.26
N LYS A 4 -40.81 -47.53 -25.16
CA LYS A 4 -42.03 -47.75 -24.37
C LYS A 4 -41.72 -47.62 -22.89
N THR A 5 -42.45 -46.77 -22.18
CA THR A 5 -42.23 -46.56 -20.75
C THR A 5 -43.47 -46.94 -19.96
N PHE A 6 -43.27 -47.69 -18.89
CA PHE A 6 -44.34 -48.11 -17.99
C PHE A 6 -43.98 -47.75 -16.56
N TYR A 7 -44.99 -47.34 -15.79
CA TYR A 7 -44.92 -47.27 -14.35
C TYR A 7 -45.55 -48.55 -13.77
N VAL A 8 -44.80 -49.29 -12.97
CA VAL A 8 -45.24 -50.54 -12.35
C VAL A 8 -45.00 -50.52 -10.85
N ARG A 9 -45.82 -51.24 -10.10
CA ARG A 9 -45.73 -51.33 -8.63
C ARG A 9 -45.39 -52.73 -8.12
N SER A 10 -45.37 -53.71 -9.01
CA SER A 10 -45.04 -55.09 -8.66
C SER A 10 -44.20 -55.76 -9.73
N VAL A 11 -43.55 -56.86 -9.34
CA VAL A 11 -42.75 -57.69 -10.24
C VAL A 11 -43.65 -58.36 -11.29
N GLU A 12 -44.85 -58.78 -10.90
CA GLU A 12 -45.87 -59.35 -11.80
C GLU A 12 -46.27 -58.35 -12.88
N GLU A 13 -46.57 -57.10 -12.50
CA GLU A 13 -46.89 -56.05 -13.49
C GLU A 13 -45.72 -55.82 -14.45
N LEU A 14 -44.48 -55.82 -13.95
CA LEU A 14 -43.30 -55.66 -14.81
C LEU A 14 -43.14 -56.81 -15.80
N LYS A 15 -43.38 -58.05 -15.36
CA LYS A 15 -43.38 -59.24 -16.23
C LYS A 15 -44.46 -59.15 -17.28
N ASP A 16 -45.68 -58.76 -16.90
CA ASP A 16 -46.79 -58.56 -17.85
C ASP A 16 -46.42 -57.50 -18.90
N ARG A 17 -45.77 -56.40 -18.51
CA ARG A 17 -45.29 -55.38 -19.46
C ARG A 17 -44.18 -55.90 -20.37
N ALA A 18 -43.22 -56.65 -19.84
CA ALA A 18 -42.18 -57.29 -20.67
C ALA A 18 -42.80 -58.28 -21.67
N ASP A 19 -43.85 -58.99 -21.26
CA ASP A 19 -44.65 -59.87 -22.11
C ASP A 19 -45.41 -59.11 -23.20
N ASP A 20 -45.99 -57.96 -22.88
CA ASP A 20 -46.64 -57.07 -23.84
C ASP A 20 -45.63 -56.59 -24.89
N ILE A 21 -44.41 -56.24 -24.47
CA ILE A 21 -43.31 -55.84 -25.37
C ILE A 21 -42.94 -56.96 -26.35
N LYS A 22 -42.79 -58.21 -25.88
CA LYS A 22 -42.50 -59.37 -26.76
C LYS A 22 -43.58 -59.61 -27.82
N LYS A 23 -44.83 -59.25 -27.52
CA LYS A 23 -45.98 -59.42 -28.42
C LYS A 23 -46.10 -58.28 -29.44
N MET A 24 -45.27 -57.23 -29.35
CA MET A 24 -45.34 -56.10 -30.27
C MET A 24 -44.96 -56.50 -31.71
N PRO A 25 -45.66 -55.98 -32.74
CA PRO A 25 -45.27 -56.19 -34.13
C PRO A 25 -43.84 -55.71 -34.38
N GLY A 26 -43.01 -56.56 -34.97
CA GLY A 26 -41.61 -56.23 -35.27
C GLY A 26 -40.64 -56.42 -34.10
N PHE A 27 -41.06 -56.96 -32.96
CA PHE A 27 -40.18 -57.23 -31.81
C PHE A 27 -38.92 -58.02 -32.20
N GLU A 28 -39.09 -59.10 -32.98
CA GLU A 28 -38.00 -59.95 -33.47
C GLU A 28 -37.02 -59.24 -34.43
N SER A 29 -37.34 -58.02 -34.89
CA SER A 29 -36.47 -57.24 -35.78
C SER A 29 -35.50 -56.31 -35.04
N TYR A 30 -35.67 -56.14 -33.72
CA TYR A 30 -34.76 -55.32 -32.92
C TYR A 30 -33.48 -56.08 -32.61
N SER A 31 -32.34 -55.43 -32.86
CA SER A 31 -31.02 -56.00 -32.61
C SER A 31 -30.59 -55.95 -31.14
N GLN A 32 -31.12 -54.98 -30.39
CA GLN A 32 -30.78 -54.78 -28.98
C GLN A 32 -31.94 -54.11 -28.24
N ILE A 33 -32.13 -54.53 -26.99
CA ILE A 33 -33.05 -53.89 -26.05
C ILE A 33 -32.23 -53.35 -24.88
N VAL A 34 -32.44 -52.08 -24.52
CA VAL A 34 -31.93 -51.46 -23.30
C VAL A 34 -33.11 -51.12 -22.41
N VAL A 35 -33.10 -51.56 -21.16
CA VAL A 35 -34.15 -51.25 -20.19
C VAL A 35 -33.58 -50.33 -19.13
N LEU A 36 -34.10 -49.10 -19.09
CA LEU A 36 -33.78 -48.11 -18.07
C LEU A 36 -34.77 -48.23 -16.92
N LEU A 37 -34.26 -48.48 -15.71
CA LEU A 37 -35.04 -48.63 -14.49
C LEU A 37 -34.81 -47.46 -13.54
N TYR A 38 -35.83 -46.64 -13.33
CA TYR A 38 -35.85 -45.64 -12.26
C TYR A 38 -36.74 -46.17 -11.14
N VAL A 39 -36.10 -46.51 -10.03
CA VAL A 39 -36.76 -47.17 -8.90
C VAL A 39 -36.98 -46.17 -7.78
N ASN A 40 -38.23 -46.00 -7.37
CA ASN A 40 -38.63 -45.11 -6.27
C ASN A 40 -39.11 -45.93 -5.06
N GLY A 41 -38.56 -45.60 -3.89
CA GLY A 41 -39.02 -46.11 -2.60
C GLY A 41 -38.55 -47.53 -2.22
N TYR A 42 -38.07 -48.36 -3.14
CA TYR A 42 -37.58 -49.70 -2.78
C TYR A 42 -36.15 -49.68 -2.24
N LEU A 43 -35.89 -50.50 -1.22
CA LEU A 43 -34.53 -50.78 -0.76
C LEU A 43 -33.73 -51.54 -1.82
N MET A 44 -32.41 -51.42 -1.79
CA MET A 44 -31.53 -52.17 -2.71
C MET A 44 -31.81 -53.68 -2.71
N SER A 45 -32.08 -54.28 -1.54
CA SER A 45 -32.40 -55.70 -1.42
C SER A 45 -33.71 -56.10 -2.12
N GLU A 46 -34.64 -55.15 -2.27
CA GLU A 46 -35.95 -55.35 -2.88
C GLU A 46 -35.94 -54.98 -4.37
N ALA A 47 -35.03 -54.10 -4.79
CA ALA A 47 -34.91 -53.70 -6.19
C ALA A 47 -34.43 -54.84 -7.10
N GLY A 48 -33.70 -55.82 -6.56
CA GLY A 48 -33.07 -56.90 -7.33
C GLY A 48 -34.07 -57.77 -8.07
N VAL A 49 -35.23 -58.01 -7.46
CA VAL A 49 -36.27 -58.87 -8.07
C VAL A 49 -36.86 -58.28 -9.35
N PHE A 50 -36.84 -56.96 -9.52
CA PHE A 50 -37.28 -56.31 -10.76
C PHE A 50 -36.27 -56.52 -11.89
N VAL A 51 -34.97 -56.45 -11.58
CA VAL A 51 -33.89 -56.72 -12.54
C VAL A 51 -33.95 -58.18 -13.00
N ASP A 52 -34.09 -59.11 -12.05
CA ASP A 52 -34.18 -60.54 -12.33
C ASP A 52 -35.42 -60.87 -13.18
N ALA A 53 -36.55 -60.21 -12.91
CA ALA A 53 -37.77 -60.40 -13.67
C ALA A 53 -37.65 -59.94 -15.13
N ILE A 54 -37.00 -58.80 -15.39
CA ILE A 54 -36.76 -58.38 -16.78
C ILE A 54 -35.82 -59.37 -17.47
N ARG A 55 -34.76 -59.83 -16.81
CA ARG A 55 -33.83 -60.80 -17.40
C ARG A 55 -34.47 -62.15 -17.66
N SER A 56 -35.43 -62.57 -16.83
CA SER A 56 -36.16 -63.81 -17.09
C SER A 56 -37.06 -63.70 -18.32
N GLU A 57 -37.65 -62.52 -18.55
CA GLU A 57 -38.56 -62.32 -19.69
C GLU A 57 -37.83 -61.90 -20.98
N LEU A 58 -36.71 -61.18 -20.86
CA LEU A 58 -35.90 -60.60 -21.92
C LEU A 58 -34.42 -60.85 -21.64
N SER A 59 -33.93 -62.07 -21.90
CA SER A 59 -32.59 -62.51 -21.52
C SER A 59 -31.45 -61.69 -22.14
N ASP A 60 -31.68 -61.14 -23.34
CA ASP A 60 -30.68 -60.39 -24.10
C ASP A 60 -30.75 -58.88 -23.84
N ALA A 61 -31.66 -58.43 -22.95
CA ALA A 61 -31.80 -57.02 -22.62
C ALA A 61 -30.68 -56.51 -21.70
N VAL A 62 -30.15 -55.34 -22.03
CA VAL A 62 -29.24 -54.60 -21.16
C VAL A 62 -30.05 -53.79 -20.16
N VAL A 63 -30.08 -54.24 -18.90
CA VAL A 63 -30.81 -53.56 -17.83
C VAL A 63 -29.86 -52.64 -17.07
N CYS A 64 -30.22 -51.36 -16.95
CA CYS A 64 -29.47 -50.39 -16.16
C CYS A 64 -30.37 -49.31 -15.57
N GLY A 65 -29.87 -48.51 -14.64
CA GLY A 65 -30.63 -47.43 -14.05
C GLY A 65 -30.16 -47.08 -12.64
N ILE A 66 -31.04 -46.46 -11.85
CA ILE A 66 -30.72 -45.94 -10.52
C ILE A 66 -31.94 -45.94 -9.61
N SER A 67 -31.69 -45.92 -8.31
CA SER A 67 -32.64 -45.41 -7.33
C SER A 67 -32.82 -43.90 -7.51
N VAL A 68 -34.06 -43.47 -7.67
CA VAL A 68 -34.47 -42.07 -7.78
C VAL A 68 -35.29 -41.67 -6.57
N MET A 69 -35.46 -40.36 -6.36
CA MET A 69 -36.38 -39.83 -5.35
C MET A 69 -37.84 -39.91 -5.81
N THR A 70 -38.09 -39.81 -7.12
CA THR A 70 -39.40 -39.99 -7.77
C THR A 70 -39.23 -40.08 -9.30
N SER A 71 -40.17 -40.72 -10.00
CA SER A 71 -40.14 -40.94 -11.46
C SER A 71 -41.52 -40.97 -12.15
N ASN A 72 -42.55 -40.37 -11.55
CA ASN A 72 -43.88 -40.24 -12.15
C ASN A 72 -44.65 -39.03 -11.54
N SER A 73 -45.84 -38.71 -12.07
CA SER A 73 -46.67 -37.59 -11.63
C SER A 73 -47.26 -37.76 -10.23
N ASN A 74 -47.14 -38.96 -9.65
CA ASN A 74 -47.58 -39.31 -8.30
C ASN A 74 -46.36 -39.61 -7.43
N TRP A 75 -46.01 -38.66 -6.58
CA TRP A 75 -44.70 -38.50 -5.96
C TRP A 75 -44.61 -39.26 -4.63
N ASP A 76 -45.75 -39.52 -4.00
CA ASP A 76 -45.87 -40.28 -2.74
C ASP A 76 -45.94 -41.80 -2.95
N GLU A 77 -45.88 -42.26 -4.21
CA GLU A 77 -46.09 -43.66 -4.55
C GLU A 77 -44.77 -44.40 -4.80
N TYR A 78 -44.64 -45.56 -4.17
CA TYR A 78 -43.59 -46.53 -4.48
C TYR A 78 -43.82 -47.10 -5.88
N GLY A 79 -42.75 -47.34 -6.63
CA GLY A 79 -42.86 -47.91 -7.96
C GLY A 79 -41.58 -47.89 -8.76
N VAL A 80 -41.68 -48.43 -9.96
CA VAL A 80 -40.58 -48.55 -10.92
C VAL A 80 -41.05 -47.98 -12.25
N SER A 81 -40.34 -46.96 -12.74
CA SER A 81 -40.47 -46.51 -14.13
C SER A 81 -39.50 -47.33 -14.98
N ALA A 82 -40.05 -48.24 -15.80
CA ALA A 82 -39.30 -49.11 -16.70
C ALA A 82 -39.46 -48.63 -18.14
N SER A 83 -38.37 -48.13 -18.73
CA SER A 83 -38.32 -47.67 -20.12
C SER A 83 -37.57 -48.65 -21.01
N PHE A 84 -38.26 -49.24 -21.96
CA PHE A 84 -37.75 -50.19 -22.94
C PHE A 84 -37.36 -49.44 -24.21
N LEU A 85 -36.06 -49.33 -24.46
CA LEU A 85 -35.46 -48.76 -25.67
C LEU A 85 -35.08 -49.90 -26.62
N MET A 86 -35.81 -50.03 -27.71
CA MET A 86 -35.65 -51.10 -28.70
C MET A 86 -34.99 -50.56 -29.97
N PHE A 87 -33.75 -50.98 -30.22
CA PHE A 87 -32.90 -50.53 -31.32
C PHE A 87 -32.92 -51.53 -32.47
N GLU A 88 -33.03 -51.02 -33.71
CA GLU A 88 -33.07 -51.83 -34.93
C GLU A 88 -31.67 -52.29 -35.36
N SER A 89 -30.65 -51.44 -35.20
CA SER A 89 -29.27 -51.72 -35.65
C SER A 89 -28.19 -51.41 -34.62
N SER A 90 -28.51 -50.55 -33.64
CA SER A 90 -27.61 -50.09 -32.60
C SER A 90 -27.44 -51.15 -31.52
N LYS A 91 -26.23 -51.21 -30.94
CA LYS A 91 -25.87 -52.15 -29.87
C LYS A 91 -25.63 -51.42 -28.57
N ALA A 92 -25.75 -52.13 -27.47
CA ALA A 92 -25.48 -51.62 -26.14
C ALA A 92 -24.61 -52.61 -25.36
N ALA A 93 -23.68 -52.08 -24.56
CA ALA A 93 -22.84 -52.86 -23.67
C ALA A 93 -22.80 -52.22 -22.29
N LEU A 94 -22.95 -53.05 -21.26
CA LEU A 94 -23.02 -52.66 -19.85
C LEU A 94 -21.69 -52.91 -19.15
N TYR A 95 -21.24 -51.93 -18.38
CA TYR A 95 -20.02 -51.97 -17.59
C TYR A 95 -20.35 -51.53 -16.17
N THR A 96 -19.82 -52.25 -15.18
CA THR A 96 -20.09 -52.02 -13.77
C THR A 96 -18.79 -52.06 -13.00
N TYR A 97 -18.53 -51.00 -12.23
CA TYR A 97 -17.32 -50.81 -11.45
C TYR A 97 -17.70 -50.59 -10.00
N LYS A 98 -17.46 -51.57 -9.13
CA LYS A 98 -17.68 -51.43 -7.68
C LYS A 98 -16.47 -50.77 -7.04
N SER A 99 -16.71 -49.79 -6.17
CA SER A 99 -15.63 -49.06 -5.50
C SER A 99 -14.76 -49.91 -4.58
N CYS A 100 -15.22 -51.10 -4.15
CA CYS A 100 -14.39 -52.06 -3.41
C CYS A 100 -13.37 -52.78 -4.30
N ASP A 101 -13.61 -52.83 -5.61
CA ASP A 101 -12.83 -53.61 -6.57
C ASP A 101 -11.98 -52.73 -7.50
N TYR A 102 -12.37 -51.46 -7.71
CA TYR A 102 -11.74 -50.53 -8.64
C TYR A 102 -11.52 -49.16 -8.00
N SER A 103 -10.33 -48.59 -8.20
CA SER A 103 -10.08 -47.17 -7.94
C SER A 103 -10.59 -46.30 -9.09
N GLU A 104 -10.72 -44.98 -8.86
CA GLU A 104 -11.03 -44.02 -9.94
C GLU A 104 -10.10 -44.15 -11.14
N GLN A 105 -8.80 -44.37 -10.90
CA GLN A 105 -7.83 -44.48 -11.98
C GLN A 105 -8.04 -45.77 -12.77
N ASP A 106 -8.37 -46.88 -12.11
CA ASP A 106 -8.70 -48.14 -12.77
C ASP A 106 -9.94 -47.99 -13.66
N VAL A 107 -10.98 -47.29 -13.16
CA VAL A 107 -12.19 -46.98 -13.94
C VAL A 107 -11.85 -46.11 -15.15
N ILE A 108 -11.04 -45.07 -14.97
CA ILE A 108 -10.61 -44.18 -16.06
C ILE A 108 -9.85 -44.97 -17.11
N ASP A 109 -8.87 -45.79 -16.72
CA ASP A 109 -7.99 -46.49 -17.65
C ASP A 109 -8.75 -47.57 -18.43
N ASP A 110 -9.54 -48.39 -17.73
CA ASP A 110 -10.32 -49.47 -18.34
C ASP A 110 -11.43 -48.94 -19.24
N PHE A 111 -12.26 -48.00 -18.74
CA PHE A 111 -13.38 -47.49 -19.53
C PHE A 111 -12.92 -46.60 -20.69
N SER A 112 -11.80 -45.88 -20.54
CA SER A 112 -11.19 -45.16 -21.68
C SER A 112 -10.75 -46.12 -22.79
N LYS A 113 -10.29 -47.32 -22.45
CA LYS A 113 -9.95 -48.35 -23.43
C LYS A 113 -11.22 -48.86 -24.12
N VAL A 114 -12.27 -49.15 -23.36
CA VAL A 114 -13.59 -49.53 -23.90
C VAL A 114 -14.10 -48.51 -24.93
N LEU A 115 -14.04 -47.22 -24.62
CA LEU A 115 -14.50 -46.17 -25.53
C LEU A 115 -13.67 -46.08 -26.81
N LYS A 116 -12.34 -46.30 -26.73
CA LYS A 116 -11.45 -46.32 -27.91
C LYS A 116 -11.70 -47.53 -28.81
N GLU A 117 -12.07 -48.67 -28.23
CA GLU A 117 -12.31 -49.92 -28.95
C GLU A 117 -13.74 -50.02 -29.51
N THR A 118 -14.69 -49.28 -28.91
CA THR A 118 -16.10 -49.28 -29.34
C THR A 118 -16.31 -48.35 -30.54
N LYS A 119 -16.39 -48.94 -31.74
CA LYS A 119 -16.70 -48.19 -32.97
C LYS A 119 -18.10 -47.59 -32.90
N ASP A 120 -18.25 -46.33 -33.35
CA ASP A 120 -19.52 -45.62 -33.46
C ASP A 120 -20.30 -45.47 -32.14
N ALA A 121 -19.60 -45.42 -30.99
CA ALA A 121 -20.19 -45.02 -29.72
C ALA A 121 -20.82 -43.62 -29.84
N LYS A 122 -22.07 -43.46 -29.39
CA LYS A 122 -22.80 -42.18 -29.42
C LYS A 122 -23.28 -41.73 -28.06
N ILE A 123 -23.69 -42.67 -27.21
CA ILE A 123 -24.27 -42.39 -25.90
C ILE A 123 -23.54 -43.24 -24.86
N VAL A 124 -23.25 -42.65 -23.72
CA VAL A 124 -22.89 -43.35 -22.50
C VAL A 124 -23.90 -42.99 -21.44
N PHE A 125 -24.79 -43.93 -21.08
CA PHE A 125 -25.60 -43.76 -19.88
C PHE A 125 -24.72 -43.93 -18.66
N THR A 126 -24.77 -42.97 -17.73
CA THR A 126 -23.87 -42.91 -16.58
C THR A 126 -24.63 -42.78 -15.26
N TYR A 127 -24.40 -43.73 -14.35
CA TYR A 127 -25.14 -43.88 -13.11
C TYR A 127 -24.19 -44.16 -11.94
N PRO A 128 -23.50 -43.13 -11.42
CA PRO A 128 -22.63 -43.26 -10.25
C PRO A 128 -23.43 -43.21 -8.93
N VAL A 129 -22.88 -43.85 -7.89
CA VAL A 129 -23.45 -43.87 -6.54
C VAL A 129 -22.37 -43.79 -5.44
N ASP A 130 -22.68 -43.04 -4.37
CA ASP A 130 -21.88 -42.86 -3.14
C ASP A 130 -20.45 -42.33 -3.38
N PRO A 131 -20.29 -41.01 -3.63
CA PRO A 131 -19.06 -40.44 -4.15
C PRO A 131 -18.05 -40.15 -3.03
N GLN A 132 -17.50 -41.19 -2.40
CA GLN A 132 -16.16 -41.06 -1.80
C GLN A 132 -15.10 -40.74 -2.86
N HIS A 133 -15.46 -40.92 -4.13
CA HIS A 133 -14.63 -40.75 -5.31
C HIS A 133 -15.04 -39.52 -6.14
N ASP A 134 -14.08 -38.85 -6.76
CA ASP A 134 -14.25 -37.68 -7.61
C ASP A 134 -14.89 -38.07 -8.96
N VAL A 135 -16.22 -38.17 -8.95
CA VAL A 135 -17.04 -38.45 -10.13
C VAL A 135 -16.81 -37.43 -11.25
N SER A 136 -16.56 -36.15 -10.91
CA SER A 136 -16.32 -35.13 -11.92
C SER A 136 -15.02 -35.39 -12.67
N ARG A 137 -13.95 -35.76 -11.95
CA ARG A 137 -12.68 -36.16 -12.54
C ARG A 137 -12.84 -37.37 -13.46
N VAL A 138 -13.48 -38.44 -12.99
CA VAL A 138 -13.71 -39.65 -13.82
C VAL A 138 -14.44 -39.28 -15.10
N LEU A 139 -15.57 -38.57 -14.99
CA LEU A 139 -16.37 -38.11 -16.12
C LEU A 139 -15.57 -37.21 -17.07
N SER A 140 -14.73 -36.33 -16.52
CA SER A 140 -13.88 -35.42 -17.28
C SER A 140 -12.84 -36.16 -18.13
N CYS A 141 -12.18 -37.16 -17.53
CA CYS A 141 -11.19 -37.97 -18.22
C CYS A 141 -11.82 -38.84 -19.31
N ILE A 142 -12.87 -39.61 -19.01
CA ILE A 142 -13.46 -40.54 -19.98
C ILE A 142 -14.17 -39.82 -21.14
N SER A 143 -14.80 -38.67 -20.89
CA SER A 143 -15.46 -37.89 -21.94
C SER A 143 -14.51 -37.13 -22.86
N SER A 144 -13.24 -36.99 -22.47
CA SER A 144 -12.21 -36.39 -23.31
C SER A 144 -11.74 -37.32 -24.45
N ILE A 145 -12.02 -38.63 -24.35
CA ILE A 145 -11.59 -39.64 -25.31
C ILE A 145 -12.22 -39.42 -26.69
N ASP A 146 -13.52 -39.15 -26.72
CA ASP A 146 -14.24 -38.73 -27.92
C ASP A 146 -15.25 -37.63 -27.54
N PRO A 147 -14.99 -36.37 -27.92
CA PRO A 147 -15.87 -35.25 -27.60
C PRO A 147 -17.27 -35.35 -28.21
N GLU A 148 -17.51 -36.20 -29.20
CA GLU A 148 -18.82 -36.36 -29.83
C GLU A 148 -19.73 -37.35 -29.09
N ILE A 149 -19.19 -38.12 -28.13
CA ILE A 149 -19.99 -39.01 -27.29
C ILE A 149 -20.78 -38.18 -26.27
N VAL A 150 -22.07 -38.48 -26.15
CA VAL A 150 -22.94 -37.89 -25.13
C VAL A 150 -22.89 -38.75 -23.88
N PHE A 151 -22.39 -38.19 -22.78
CA PHE A 151 -22.54 -38.77 -21.45
C PHE A 151 -23.82 -38.21 -20.85
N PHE A 152 -24.76 -39.07 -20.51
CA PHE A 152 -26.07 -38.67 -19.98
C PHE A 152 -26.51 -39.59 -18.84
N GLY A 153 -27.06 -39.03 -17.78
CA GLY A 153 -27.61 -39.83 -16.68
C GLY A 153 -27.77 -39.00 -15.43
N ALA A 154 -27.62 -39.63 -14.28
CA ALA A 154 -27.73 -38.94 -13.00
C ALA A 154 -27.04 -39.72 -11.88
N MET A 155 -26.71 -39.01 -10.80
CA MET A 155 -26.25 -39.61 -9.56
C MET A 155 -27.43 -40.18 -8.78
N ALA A 156 -27.31 -41.41 -8.27
CA ALA A 156 -28.33 -42.01 -7.41
C ALA A 156 -28.62 -41.11 -6.19
N GLY A 157 -29.88 -40.95 -5.80
CA GLY A 157 -30.32 -39.92 -4.83
C GLY A 157 -29.67 -40.03 -3.45
N SER A 158 -29.22 -38.93 -2.83
CA SER A 158 -28.50 -38.98 -1.55
C SER A 158 -29.43 -39.32 -0.37
N SER A 159 -29.03 -40.27 0.48
CA SER A 159 -29.75 -40.64 1.71
C SER A 159 -29.92 -39.49 2.71
N HIS A 160 -29.08 -38.44 2.65
CA HIS A 160 -29.11 -37.35 3.64
C HIS A 160 -30.28 -36.38 3.49
N PHE A 161 -30.80 -36.18 2.26
CA PHE A 161 -32.01 -35.38 2.03
C PHE A 161 -33.23 -35.95 2.76
N LEU A 162 -33.24 -37.25 3.03
CA LEU A 162 -34.29 -37.94 3.79
C LEU A 162 -34.07 -37.89 5.31
N ILE A 163 -32.86 -37.58 5.77
CA ILE A 163 -32.44 -37.73 7.17
C ILE A 163 -32.30 -36.37 7.89
N GLN A 164 -32.01 -35.26 7.18
CA GLN A 164 -31.73 -33.96 7.80
C GLN A 164 -32.97 -33.15 8.21
N ASN A 165 -34.15 -33.45 7.66
CA ASN A 165 -35.39 -32.84 8.14
C ASN A 165 -35.79 -33.51 9.46
N GLY A 166 -35.21 -33.06 10.57
CA GLY A 166 -35.53 -33.49 11.94
C GLY A 166 -36.99 -33.28 12.38
N SER A 167 -37.89 -32.89 11.47
CA SER A 167 -39.30 -33.22 11.58
C SER A 167 -39.47 -34.73 11.44
N GLU A 168 -40.39 -35.34 12.16
CA GLU A 168 -41.02 -36.56 11.69
C GLU A 168 -41.36 -36.37 10.19
N TYR A 169 -40.54 -36.89 9.27
CA TYR A 169 -41.05 -37.19 7.94
C TYR A 169 -42.08 -38.24 8.23
N ASN A 170 -43.28 -37.73 8.10
CA ASN A 170 -44.36 -38.09 8.94
C ASN A 170 -44.57 -39.59 8.73
N HIS A 171 -44.39 -40.38 9.80
CA HIS A 171 -45.07 -41.66 9.85
C HIS A 171 -46.57 -41.46 9.56
N ASP A 172 -47.10 -40.23 9.60
CA ASP A 172 -48.42 -39.86 9.13
C ASP A 172 -48.57 -39.38 7.66
N ILE A 173 -47.51 -39.10 6.87
CA ILE A 173 -47.62 -39.05 5.38
C ILE A 173 -47.62 -40.49 4.84
N ILE A 174 -46.99 -41.41 5.57
CA ILE A 174 -47.20 -42.87 5.44
C ILE A 174 -48.61 -43.29 5.97
N LYS A 175 -49.40 -42.40 6.61
CA LYS A 175 -50.80 -42.67 7.04
C LYS A 175 -51.88 -41.86 6.31
N SER A 176 -51.62 -41.23 5.16
CA SER A 176 -52.72 -40.67 4.36
C SER A 176 -53.33 -41.66 3.35
N GLY A 177 -52.85 -42.92 3.34
CA GLY A 177 -53.58 -44.04 2.77
C GLY A 177 -54.81 -44.38 3.63
N LYS A 178 -55.95 -43.77 3.33
CA LYS A 178 -57.23 -44.35 3.71
C LYS A 178 -57.31 -45.76 3.14
N ASP A 179 -57.50 -46.71 4.05
CA ASP A 179 -58.10 -48.03 3.84
C ASP A 179 -57.37 -48.97 2.86
N LEU A 180 -56.38 -49.70 3.39
CA LEU A 180 -56.13 -51.08 2.96
C LEU A 180 -56.32 -52.00 4.17
N GLU A 181 -57.59 -52.36 4.39
CA GLU A 181 -57.95 -53.56 5.14
C GLU A 181 -57.51 -54.80 4.35
N THR A 182 -56.29 -55.28 4.58
CA THR A 182 -55.96 -56.71 4.42
C THR A 182 -54.87 -57.08 5.43
N ASP A 183 -55.30 -57.58 6.59
CA ASP A 183 -54.48 -58.32 7.55
C ASP A 183 -53.95 -59.59 6.84
N SER A 184 -52.66 -59.62 6.50
CA SER A 184 -51.93 -60.87 6.30
C SER A 184 -50.74 -60.91 7.27
N GLU A 185 -50.51 -62.06 7.91
CA GLU A 185 -49.48 -62.23 8.94
C GLU A 185 -48.04 -62.03 8.40
N GLU A 186 -47.83 -62.03 7.09
CA GLU A 186 -46.52 -61.80 6.46
C GLU A 186 -46.06 -60.33 6.57
N ASP A 187 -46.97 -59.36 6.54
CA ASP A 187 -46.64 -57.92 6.68
C ASP A 187 -46.22 -57.50 8.11
N ARG A 188 -46.52 -58.34 9.12
CA ARG A 188 -46.10 -58.07 10.51
C ARG A 188 -44.64 -58.43 10.78
N MET A 189 -43.98 -59.24 9.94
CA MET A 189 -42.57 -59.57 10.14
C MET A 189 -41.60 -58.47 9.66
N ILE A 190 -42.09 -57.44 8.94
CA ILE A 190 -41.28 -56.32 8.45
C ILE A 190 -41.24 -55.16 9.47
N LYS A 191 -42.19 -55.08 10.41
CA LYS A 191 -42.35 -53.94 11.33
C LYS A 191 -41.38 -53.88 12.53
N ASP A 192 -40.61 -54.94 12.78
CA ASP A 192 -39.77 -55.05 14.00
C ASP A 192 -38.26 -55.22 13.74
N LYS A 193 -37.77 -54.91 12.53
CA LYS A 193 -36.33 -54.82 12.29
C LYS A 193 -35.87 -53.36 12.29
N VAL A 194 -35.11 -53.01 13.32
CA VAL A 194 -34.14 -51.90 13.29
C VAL A 194 -33.45 -51.93 11.92
N PRO A 195 -33.36 -50.81 11.17
CA PRO A 195 -32.67 -50.82 9.88
C PRO A 195 -31.24 -51.29 10.13
N ASP A 196 -30.88 -52.40 9.52
CA ASP A 196 -29.52 -52.90 9.46
C ASP A 196 -28.62 -51.76 8.96
N GLU A 197 -27.42 -51.58 9.51
CA GLU A 197 -26.47 -50.52 9.10
C GLU A 197 -26.07 -50.61 7.61
N ASN A 198 -26.56 -51.64 6.90
CA ASN A 198 -26.34 -51.95 5.48
C ASN A 198 -27.57 -51.73 4.55
N ALA A 199 -28.64 -51.07 5.01
CA ALA A 199 -29.82 -50.80 4.16
C ALA A 199 -29.57 -49.61 3.21
N PHE A 200 -29.12 -49.87 1.99
CA PHE A 200 -28.92 -48.83 0.97
C PHE A 200 -30.26 -48.43 0.31
N PHE A 201 -30.72 -47.20 0.57
CA PHE A 201 -31.78 -46.53 -0.22
C PHE A 201 -31.25 -45.94 -1.53
N THR A 202 -29.93 -45.80 -1.63
CA THR A 202 -29.25 -45.24 -2.79
C THR A 202 -28.42 -46.32 -3.47
N TYR A 203 -28.71 -46.63 -4.73
CA TYR A 203 -28.01 -47.67 -5.49
C TYR A 203 -28.11 -47.42 -7.00
N SER A 204 -27.14 -47.96 -7.74
CA SER A 204 -27.17 -48.05 -9.20
C SER A 204 -27.49 -49.46 -9.64
N ILE A 205 -28.16 -49.57 -10.78
CA ILE A 205 -28.67 -50.82 -11.34
C ILE A 205 -27.82 -51.17 -12.56
N GLY A 206 -27.21 -52.36 -12.56
CA GLY A 206 -26.44 -52.92 -13.68
C GLY A 206 -26.53 -54.44 -13.73
N HIS A 207 -25.41 -55.13 -14.02
CA HIS A 207 -25.35 -56.60 -13.95
C HIS A 207 -25.75 -57.11 -12.58
N GLU A 208 -25.34 -56.35 -11.56
CA GLU A 208 -25.75 -56.47 -10.19
C GLU A 208 -26.15 -55.07 -9.70
N LEU A 209 -26.86 -55.01 -8.59
CA LEU A 209 -27.06 -53.76 -7.87
C LEU A 209 -25.77 -53.38 -7.17
N ILE A 210 -25.39 -52.09 -7.23
CA ILE A 210 -24.23 -51.58 -6.52
C ILE A 210 -24.63 -50.43 -5.60
N GLY A 211 -24.16 -50.46 -4.36
CA GLY A 211 -24.35 -49.37 -3.39
C GLY A 211 -23.25 -48.31 -3.42
N ASN A 212 -22.11 -48.60 -4.07
CA ASN A 212 -21.00 -47.65 -4.27
C ASN A 212 -20.23 -48.01 -5.56
N GLY A 213 -20.06 -47.03 -6.46
CA GLY A 213 -19.32 -47.20 -7.72
C GLY A 213 -20.00 -46.57 -8.94
N TYR A 214 -19.74 -47.16 -10.12
CA TYR A 214 -20.18 -46.64 -11.41
C TYR A 214 -20.88 -47.72 -12.23
N VAL A 215 -22.01 -47.36 -12.85
CA VAL A 215 -22.61 -48.12 -13.96
C VAL A 215 -22.55 -47.28 -15.22
N PHE A 216 -21.99 -47.86 -16.29
CA PHE A 216 -21.96 -47.26 -17.61
C PHE A 216 -22.62 -48.17 -18.65
N VAL A 217 -23.44 -47.61 -19.53
CA VAL A 217 -23.94 -48.30 -20.72
C VAL A 217 -23.54 -47.55 -21.97
N VAL A 218 -22.69 -48.16 -22.79
CA VAL A 218 -22.26 -47.60 -24.08
C VAL A 218 -23.25 -48.05 -25.14
N VAL A 219 -23.90 -47.09 -25.82
CA VAL A 219 -24.75 -47.35 -26.98
C VAL A 219 -24.03 -46.88 -28.25
N SER A 220 -23.89 -47.79 -29.20
CA SER A 220 -23.13 -47.59 -30.43
C SER A 220 -23.95 -47.95 -31.68
N GLY A 221 -23.88 -47.12 -32.71
CA GLY A 221 -24.56 -47.35 -33.98
C GLY A 221 -24.28 -46.25 -35.01
N GLU A 222 -24.09 -46.63 -36.27
CA GLU A 222 -23.82 -45.68 -37.36
C GLU A 222 -25.03 -44.77 -37.65
N LEU A 223 -26.24 -45.31 -37.55
CA LEU A 223 -27.51 -44.62 -37.78
C LEU A 223 -28.09 -43.99 -36.50
N LEU A 224 -27.35 -44.03 -35.39
CA LEU A 224 -27.80 -43.49 -34.11
C LEU A 224 -27.51 -41.98 -34.02
N HIS A 225 -28.57 -41.21 -33.83
CA HIS A 225 -28.54 -39.76 -33.75
C HIS A 225 -29.12 -39.27 -32.42
N THR A 226 -28.49 -38.22 -31.87
CA THR A 226 -28.87 -37.63 -30.59
C THR A 226 -29.01 -36.11 -30.69
N MET A 227 -29.94 -35.60 -29.89
CA MET A 227 -30.08 -34.18 -29.58
C MET A 227 -30.16 -34.02 -28.07
N VAL A 228 -29.35 -33.12 -27.51
CA VAL A 228 -29.34 -32.85 -26.08
C VAL A 228 -29.72 -31.42 -25.81
N LYS A 229 -30.47 -31.19 -24.72
CA LYS A 229 -30.80 -29.85 -24.25
C LYS A 229 -30.52 -29.73 -22.78
N TYR A 230 -29.71 -28.74 -22.44
CA TYR A 230 -29.48 -28.29 -21.09
C TYR A 230 -30.30 -27.03 -20.82
N VAL A 231 -31.22 -27.11 -19.86
CA VAL A 231 -32.10 -26.02 -19.45
C VAL A 231 -31.75 -25.62 -18.02
N LEU A 232 -30.93 -24.59 -17.86
CA LEU A 232 -30.67 -24.00 -16.54
C LEU A 232 -31.77 -23.01 -16.17
N GLY A 233 -31.71 -21.79 -16.70
CA GLY A 233 -32.69 -20.72 -16.45
C GLY A 233 -32.45 -19.89 -15.16
N TRP A 234 -31.28 -20.05 -14.54
CA TRP A 234 -30.77 -19.18 -13.48
C TRP A 234 -29.85 -18.09 -14.07
N ASN A 235 -29.99 -16.87 -13.59
CA ASN A 235 -29.21 -15.70 -13.98
C ASN A 235 -28.26 -15.31 -12.85
N SER A 236 -26.99 -15.06 -13.14
CA SER A 236 -26.03 -14.59 -12.14
C SER A 236 -26.36 -13.19 -11.63
N LEU A 237 -26.15 -12.98 -10.34
CA LEU A 237 -26.45 -11.76 -9.61
C LEU A 237 -25.27 -11.37 -8.70
N GLY A 238 -25.04 -10.07 -8.58
CA GLY A 238 -24.05 -9.53 -7.66
C GLY A 238 -22.61 -9.66 -8.14
N LYS A 239 -21.68 -9.36 -7.22
CA LYS A 239 -20.24 -9.30 -7.47
C LYS A 239 -19.66 -10.72 -7.71
N PRO A 240 -18.69 -10.88 -8.63
CA PRO A 240 -17.89 -12.09 -8.70
C PRO A 240 -17.13 -12.32 -7.38
N MET A 241 -17.19 -13.55 -6.86
CA MET A 241 -16.52 -14.00 -5.65
C MET A 241 -15.59 -15.18 -5.99
N LYS A 242 -14.57 -15.41 -5.16
CA LYS A 242 -13.65 -16.54 -5.30
C LYS A 242 -13.68 -17.42 -4.07
N VAL A 243 -13.60 -18.72 -4.28
CA VAL A 243 -13.39 -19.67 -3.20
C VAL A 243 -11.94 -19.54 -2.71
N THR A 244 -11.77 -19.09 -1.48
CA THR A 244 -10.44 -18.87 -0.88
C THR A 244 -9.95 -20.07 -0.10
N LYS A 245 -10.85 -20.96 0.35
CA LYS A 245 -10.49 -22.16 1.10
C LYS A 245 -11.45 -23.30 0.88
N TYR A 246 -10.86 -24.44 0.49
CA TYR A 246 -11.52 -25.74 0.44
C TYR A 246 -11.17 -26.53 1.69
N LEU A 247 -12.12 -27.32 2.18
CA LEU A 247 -11.94 -28.25 3.28
C LEU A 247 -12.10 -29.69 2.78
N PRO A 248 -11.66 -30.71 3.55
CA PRO A 248 -11.94 -32.10 3.23
C PRO A 248 -13.45 -32.32 3.11
N SER A 249 -13.87 -32.96 2.02
CA SER A 249 -15.26 -33.35 1.83
C SER A 249 -15.59 -34.57 2.69
N ASP A 250 -16.88 -34.90 2.80
CA ASP A 250 -17.33 -36.09 3.53
C ASP A 250 -18.05 -37.07 2.59
N ARG A 251 -18.78 -38.05 3.15
CA ARG A 251 -19.50 -39.04 2.33
C ARG A 251 -20.73 -38.46 1.59
N PHE A 252 -21.15 -37.24 1.91
CA PHE A 252 -22.38 -36.65 1.40
C PHE A 252 -22.12 -35.57 0.35
N GLY A 253 -21.01 -34.84 0.44
CA GLY A 253 -20.60 -33.84 -0.56
C GLY A 253 -19.24 -34.14 -1.20
N ASN A 254 -19.08 -33.77 -2.49
CA ASN A 254 -17.82 -33.91 -3.22
C ASN A 254 -16.90 -32.71 -3.01
N VAL A 255 -17.48 -31.55 -2.68
CA VAL A 255 -16.76 -30.30 -2.45
C VAL A 255 -17.23 -29.69 -1.15
N CYS A 256 -16.28 -29.34 -0.28
CA CYS A 256 -16.52 -28.58 0.94
C CYS A 256 -15.81 -27.24 0.84
N ILE A 257 -16.58 -26.15 0.89
CA ILE A 257 -16.08 -24.79 0.86
C ILE A 257 -16.14 -24.21 2.27
N GLY A 258 -14.97 -23.88 2.82
CA GLY A 258 -14.86 -23.26 4.13
C GLY A 258 -14.85 -21.74 4.07
N GLU A 259 -14.22 -21.15 3.04
CA GLU A 259 -14.13 -19.69 2.91
C GLU A 259 -14.34 -19.22 1.47
N ILE A 260 -15.08 -18.11 1.33
CA ILE A 260 -15.31 -17.36 0.10
C ILE A 260 -14.89 -15.92 0.35
N ASP A 261 -14.05 -15.35 -0.51
CA ASP A 261 -13.47 -14.01 -0.36
C ASP A 261 -12.84 -13.77 1.05
N GLY A 262 -12.25 -14.80 1.65
CA GLY A 262 -11.56 -14.72 2.94
C GLY A 262 -12.48 -14.69 4.18
N VAL A 263 -13.77 -14.92 4.01
CA VAL A 263 -14.75 -15.09 5.11
C VAL A 263 -15.42 -16.45 5.05
N SER A 264 -16.01 -16.89 6.16
CA SER A 264 -16.79 -18.14 6.24
C SER A 264 -17.79 -18.26 5.08
N ALA A 265 -17.88 -19.46 4.49
CA ALA A 265 -18.64 -19.69 3.27
C ALA A 265 -20.14 -19.38 3.41
N THR A 266 -20.74 -19.66 4.58
CA THR A 266 -22.17 -19.38 4.83
C THR A 266 -22.47 -17.89 4.92
N ASN A 267 -21.47 -17.03 5.19
CA ASN A 267 -21.67 -15.59 5.30
C ASN A 267 -22.19 -14.97 4.00
N ILE A 268 -21.98 -15.61 2.84
CA ILE A 268 -22.57 -15.10 1.59
C ILE A 268 -24.10 -15.07 1.71
N TYR A 269 -24.72 -16.11 2.28
CA TYR A 269 -26.16 -16.20 2.43
C TYR A 269 -26.67 -15.31 3.57
N LYS A 270 -25.92 -15.23 4.67
CA LYS A 270 -26.26 -14.28 5.75
C LYS A 270 -26.20 -12.83 5.27
N LYS A 271 -25.17 -12.46 4.52
CA LYS A 271 -24.96 -11.08 4.04
C LYS A 271 -25.96 -10.66 2.98
N TYR A 272 -26.25 -11.52 2.01
CA TYR A 272 -27.06 -11.16 0.85
C TYR A 272 -28.54 -11.51 0.99
N LEU A 273 -28.89 -12.50 1.81
CA LEU A 273 -30.26 -12.99 1.98
C LEU A 273 -30.78 -12.91 3.42
N ASP A 274 -29.94 -12.53 4.39
CA ASP A 274 -30.26 -12.58 5.83
C ASP A 274 -30.66 -13.98 6.33
N VAL A 275 -30.02 -15.01 5.79
CA VAL A 275 -30.27 -16.41 6.15
C VAL A 275 -29.20 -16.91 7.14
N ASP A 276 -29.64 -17.38 8.30
CA ASP A 276 -28.78 -18.01 9.30
C ASP A 276 -28.57 -19.51 9.01
N VAL A 277 -27.45 -20.04 9.51
CA VAL A 277 -27.16 -21.47 9.43
C VAL A 277 -28.02 -22.22 10.44
N ASN A 278 -29.06 -22.88 9.95
CA ASN A 278 -29.96 -23.72 10.75
C ASN A 278 -30.54 -24.87 9.88
N GLU A 279 -31.45 -25.66 10.44
CA GLU A 279 -32.09 -26.79 9.75
C GLU A 279 -32.86 -26.39 8.48
N TYR A 280 -33.27 -25.12 8.35
CA TYR A 280 -33.96 -24.57 7.18
C TYR A 280 -33.03 -23.89 6.18
N LEU A 281 -31.70 -23.98 6.36
CA LEU A 281 -30.74 -23.32 5.47
C LEU A 281 -31.01 -23.70 4.01
N LEU A 282 -31.18 -24.99 3.73
CA LEU A 282 -31.38 -25.50 2.38
C LEU A 282 -32.63 -24.92 1.73
N ASP A 283 -33.75 -24.93 2.45
CA ASP A 283 -35.04 -24.38 1.98
C ASP A 283 -34.95 -22.87 1.68
N ASN A 284 -34.10 -22.16 2.40
CA ASN A 284 -33.93 -20.71 2.23
C ASN A 284 -32.97 -20.34 1.10
N VAL A 285 -31.98 -21.20 0.80
CA VAL A 285 -30.93 -20.89 -0.20
C VAL A 285 -31.11 -21.61 -1.54
N CYS A 286 -32.04 -22.57 -1.62
CA CYS A 286 -32.34 -23.34 -2.83
C CYS A 286 -32.75 -22.47 -4.02
N GLU A 287 -33.39 -21.32 -3.74
CA GLU A 287 -33.81 -20.33 -4.74
C GLU A 287 -32.63 -19.49 -5.26
N PHE A 288 -31.50 -19.51 -4.53
CA PHE A 288 -30.30 -18.73 -4.79
C PHE A 288 -29.04 -19.59 -4.91
N PRO A 289 -28.98 -20.52 -5.89
CA PRO A 289 -27.77 -21.32 -6.11
C PRO A 289 -26.58 -20.44 -6.43
N ILE A 290 -25.40 -20.96 -6.10
CA ILE A 290 -24.16 -20.42 -6.62
C ILE A 290 -24.07 -20.80 -8.09
N SER A 291 -23.70 -19.85 -8.94
CA SER A 291 -23.48 -20.04 -10.37
C SER A 291 -22.06 -19.68 -10.76
N PHE A 292 -21.51 -20.38 -11.74
CA PHE A 292 -20.23 -20.09 -12.38
C PHE A 292 -20.29 -20.52 -13.84
N GLU A 293 -19.43 -19.93 -14.68
CA GLU A 293 -19.36 -20.25 -16.09
C GLU A 293 -18.13 -21.13 -16.37
N ARG A 294 -18.34 -22.28 -17.01
CA ARG A 294 -17.26 -23.16 -17.44
C ARG A 294 -17.43 -23.59 -18.90
N ASN A 295 -16.40 -23.40 -19.71
CA ASN A 295 -16.40 -23.73 -21.15
C ASN A 295 -17.59 -23.14 -21.94
N GLY A 296 -18.01 -21.92 -21.58
CA GLY A 296 -19.14 -21.23 -22.20
C GLY A 296 -20.51 -21.80 -21.81
N VAL A 297 -20.60 -22.43 -20.63
CA VAL A 297 -21.83 -22.99 -20.05
C VAL A 297 -21.97 -22.48 -18.63
N MET A 298 -23.10 -21.87 -18.33
CA MET A 298 -23.48 -21.55 -16.95
C MET A 298 -23.83 -22.84 -16.21
N ILE A 299 -23.26 -23.02 -15.03
CA ILE A 299 -23.52 -24.15 -14.13
C ILE A 299 -23.99 -23.57 -12.79
N ALA A 300 -24.96 -24.23 -12.17
CA ALA A 300 -25.45 -23.89 -10.84
C ALA A 300 -25.17 -25.02 -9.83
N ARG A 301 -24.97 -24.63 -8.58
CA ARG A 301 -24.74 -25.50 -7.42
C ARG A 301 -25.55 -24.98 -6.24
N VAL A 302 -26.32 -25.88 -5.63
CA VAL A 302 -26.99 -25.63 -4.35
C VAL A 302 -26.21 -26.38 -3.28
N PRO A 303 -25.91 -25.76 -2.12
CA PRO A 303 -25.31 -26.48 -1.02
C PRO A 303 -26.28 -27.55 -0.51
N LEU A 304 -25.75 -28.72 -0.17
CA LEU A 304 -26.50 -29.81 0.46
C LEU A 304 -26.79 -29.52 1.94
N TYR A 305 -25.82 -28.94 2.65
CA TYR A 305 -25.95 -28.50 4.03
C TYR A 305 -24.73 -27.65 4.42
N ALA A 306 -24.77 -27.08 5.62
CA ALA A 306 -23.62 -26.49 6.27
C ALA A 306 -23.28 -27.25 7.56
N ASP A 307 -22.00 -27.40 7.87
CA ASP A 307 -21.57 -27.98 9.14
C ASP A 307 -21.45 -26.92 10.26
N ALA A 308 -21.12 -27.37 11.48
CA ALA A 308 -20.95 -26.51 12.64
C ALA A 308 -19.76 -25.53 12.52
N ASN A 309 -18.86 -25.74 11.56
CA ASN A 309 -17.78 -24.80 11.25
C ASN A 309 -18.18 -23.83 10.13
N GLU A 310 -19.46 -23.79 9.78
CA GLU A 310 -20.01 -22.94 8.72
C GLU A 310 -19.43 -23.24 7.33
N ALA A 311 -18.98 -24.47 7.10
CA ALA A 311 -18.53 -24.91 5.80
C ALA A 311 -19.71 -25.44 4.97
N LEU A 312 -19.76 -25.08 3.67
CA LEU A 312 -20.82 -25.49 2.74
C LEU A 312 -20.40 -26.73 1.96
N TYR A 313 -21.25 -27.76 1.93
CA TYR A 313 -21.02 -29.00 1.21
C TYR A 313 -21.86 -29.03 -0.07
N PHE A 314 -21.29 -29.48 -1.18
CA PHE A 314 -21.96 -29.49 -2.49
C PHE A 314 -21.90 -30.87 -3.14
N ALA A 315 -22.94 -31.22 -3.88
CA ALA A 315 -22.92 -32.31 -4.85
C ALA A 315 -22.36 -31.78 -6.18
N GLY A 316 -21.27 -32.38 -6.66
CA GLY A 316 -20.54 -31.90 -7.83
C GLY A 316 -19.39 -30.94 -7.50
N ASP A 317 -18.64 -30.60 -8.53
CA ASP A 317 -17.40 -29.84 -8.46
C ASP A 317 -17.59 -28.32 -8.54
N ILE A 318 -16.67 -27.59 -7.90
CA ILE A 318 -16.42 -26.15 -8.00
C ILE A 318 -14.90 -25.97 -7.98
N ASP A 319 -14.32 -25.62 -9.13
CA ASP A 319 -12.88 -25.54 -9.32
C ASP A 319 -12.31 -24.25 -8.71
N LYS A 320 -11.03 -24.25 -8.36
CA LYS A 320 -10.35 -23.08 -7.75
C LYS A 320 -10.37 -21.84 -8.64
N ASP A 321 -10.42 -22.06 -9.95
CA ASP A 321 -10.44 -21.00 -10.95
C ASP A 321 -11.86 -20.51 -11.27
N ASP A 322 -12.90 -21.20 -10.77
CA ASP A 322 -14.27 -20.78 -10.98
C ASP A 322 -14.53 -19.45 -10.24
N VAL A 323 -15.08 -18.51 -11.00
CA VAL A 323 -15.58 -17.26 -10.45
C VAL A 323 -17.05 -17.45 -10.13
N ILE A 324 -17.35 -17.55 -8.85
CA ILE A 324 -18.70 -17.84 -8.36
C ILE A 324 -19.52 -16.57 -8.15
N ARG A 325 -20.82 -16.65 -8.38
CA ARG A 325 -21.81 -15.60 -8.12
C ARG A 325 -23.07 -16.21 -7.53
N LEU A 326 -23.81 -15.47 -6.70
CA LEU A 326 -25.19 -15.85 -6.43
C LEU A 326 -25.99 -15.80 -7.74
N SER A 327 -27.07 -16.56 -7.82
CA SER A 327 -27.95 -16.55 -8.98
C SER A 327 -29.40 -16.60 -8.57
N TYR A 328 -30.29 -16.35 -9.52
CA TYR A 328 -31.73 -16.41 -9.31
C TYR A 328 -32.44 -16.90 -10.57
N ALA A 329 -33.62 -17.47 -10.41
CA ALA A 329 -34.52 -17.76 -11.52
C ALA A 329 -35.86 -17.05 -11.34
N VAL A 330 -36.56 -16.84 -12.46
CA VAL A 330 -37.96 -16.41 -12.46
C VAL A 330 -38.80 -17.62 -12.91
N PRO A 331 -39.74 -18.13 -12.09
CA PRO A 331 -40.47 -19.36 -12.42
C PRO A 331 -41.16 -19.33 -13.79
N PHE A 332 -41.72 -18.17 -14.17
CA PHE A 332 -42.41 -18.02 -15.44
C PHE A 332 -41.46 -18.10 -16.65
N ASP A 333 -40.30 -17.45 -16.57
CA ASP A 333 -39.31 -17.47 -17.65
C ASP A 333 -38.67 -18.86 -17.77
N LEU A 334 -38.44 -19.52 -16.64
CA LEU A 334 -37.95 -20.90 -16.59
C LEU A 334 -38.90 -21.86 -17.32
N ILE A 335 -40.21 -21.79 -17.01
CA ILE A 335 -41.22 -22.62 -17.68
C ILE A 335 -41.30 -22.31 -19.18
N ASN A 336 -41.26 -21.03 -19.58
CA ASN A 336 -41.27 -20.66 -21.00
C ASN A 336 -40.03 -21.19 -21.73
N LEU A 337 -38.86 -21.13 -21.10
CA LEU A 337 -37.63 -21.71 -21.63
C LEU A 337 -37.78 -23.22 -21.84
N THR A 338 -38.36 -23.93 -20.87
CA THR A 338 -38.65 -25.36 -20.97
C THR A 338 -39.63 -25.68 -22.10
N VAL A 339 -40.76 -24.96 -22.19
CA VAL A 339 -41.75 -25.16 -23.26
C VAL A 339 -41.16 -24.92 -24.64
N ASN A 340 -40.34 -23.86 -24.80
CA ASN A 340 -39.67 -23.58 -26.06
C ASN A 340 -38.63 -24.65 -26.41
N THR A 341 -37.93 -25.17 -25.40
CA THR A 341 -36.97 -26.27 -25.58
C THR A 341 -37.68 -27.55 -26.00
N ALA A 342 -38.81 -27.89 -25.37
CA ALA A 342 -39.63 -29.03 -25.75
C ALA A 342 -40.10 -28.93 -27.21
N ARG A 343 -40.51 -27.74 -27.69
CA ARG A 343 -40.85 -27.54 -29.12
C ARG A 343 -39.67 -27.79 -30.05
N GLN A 344 -38.46 -27.36 -29.70
CA GLN A 344 -37.27 -27.64 -30.50
C GLN A 344 -36.96 -29.14 -30.56
N ILE A 345 -37.19 -29.87 -29.46
CA ILE A 345 -37.07 -31.33 -29.47
C ILE A 345 -38.21 -31.95 -30.29
N GLN A 346 -39.42 -31.40 -30.27
CA GLN A 346 -40.52 -31.87 -31.10
C GLN A 346 -40.19 -31.79 -32.59
N GLU A 347 -39.54 -30.72 -33.04
CA GLU A 347 -39.06 -30.56 -34.42
C GLU A 347 -38.01 -31.61 -34.81
N TYR A 348 -37.31 -32.19 -33.84
CA TYR A 348 -36.38 -33.30 -34.06
C TYR A 348 -37.09 -34.66 -34.19
N GLU A 349 -38.38 -34.74 -33.86
CA GLU A 349 -39.23 -35.94 -33.95
C GLU A 349 -38.63 -37.17 -33.24
N PRO A 350 -38.26 -37.09 -31.95
CA PRO A 350 -37.53 -38.17 -31.28
C PRO A 350 -38.29 -39.50 -31.28
N GLU A 351 -37.57 -40.60 -31.48
CA GLU A 351 -38.08 -41.97 -31.28
C GLU A 351 -37.89 -42.44 -29.83
N GLY A 352 -36.98 -41.80 -29.09
CA GLY A 352 -36.82 -41.94 -27.66
C GLY A 352 -36.48 -40.60 -27.00
N LEU A 353 -37.02 -40.37 -25.80
CA LEU A 353 -36.79 -39.19 -24.99
C LEU A 353 -36.56 -39.59 -23.52
N ILE A 354 -35.50 -39.06 -22.93
CA ILE A 354 -35.16 -39.27 -21.53
C ILE A 354 -34.85 -37.91 -20.91
N LEU A 355 -35.44 -37.63 -19.76
CA LEU A 355 -35.20 -36.43 -18.98
C LEU A 355 -34.52 -36.78 -17.67
N SER A 356 -33.58 -35.94 -17.26
CA SER A 356 -33.05 -35.89 -15.91
C SER A 356 -33.40 -34.53 -15.33
N VAL A 357 -34.15 -34.51 -14.23
CA VAL A 357 -34.69 -33.29 -13.65
C VAL A 357 -34.16 -33.13 -12.24
N CYS A 358 -33.62 -31.96 -11.93
CA CYS A 358 -33.12 -31.68 -10.59
C CYS A 358 -34.23 -31.60 -9.56
N PHE A 359 -34.03 -32.26 -8.41
CA PHE A 359 -34.94 -32.12 -7.28
C PHE A 359 -35.05 -30.66 -6.79
N ASN A 360 -33.95 -29.89 -6.84
CA ASN A 360 -33.99 -28.47 -6.51
C ASN A 360 -34.98 -27.68 -7.39
N ARG A 361 -35.06 -28.04 -8.67
CA ARG A 361 -35.92 -27.39 -9.65
C ARG A 361 -37.40 -27.63 -9.34
N TYR A 362 -37.72 -28.86 -8.94
CA TYR A 362 -39.03 -29.22 -8.42
C TYR A 362 -39.38 -28.39 -7.17
N HIS A 363 -38.48 -28.34 -6.19
CA HIS A 363 -38.68 -27.56 -4.96
C HIS A 363 -38.93 -26.06 -5.26
N PHE A 364 -38.21 -25.50 -6.23
CA PHE A 364 -38.36 -24.12 -6.68
C PHE A 364 -39.69 -23.84 -7.41
N LEU A 365 -40.12 -24.73 -8.30
CA LEU A 365 -41.34 -24.53 -9.11
C LEU A 365 -42.63 -24.93 -8.39
N LYS A 366 -42.56 -25.81 -7.38
CA LYS A 366 -43.69 -26.32 -6.60
C LYS A 366 -44.78 -26.85 -7.55
N GLU A 367 -46.03 -26.44 -7.37
CA GLU A 367 -47.19 -26.85 -8.19
C GLU A 367 -47.02 -26.59 -9.71
N ARG A 368 -46.08 -25.73 -10.12
CA ARG A 368 -45.87 -25.38 -11.54
C ARG A 368 -44.93 -26.33 -12.26
N GLU A 369 -44.23 -27.20 -11.55
CA GLU A 369 -43.31 -28.17 -12.15
C GLU A 369 -44.01 -29.10 -13.13
N GLN A 370 -45.26 -29.49 -12.84
CA GLN A 370 -46.09 -30.32 -13.73
C GLN A 370 -46.14 -29.78 -15.17
N VAL A 371 -46.09 -28.46 -15.34
CA VAL A 371 -46.11 -27.81 -16.67
C VAL A 371 -44.84 -28.12 -17.47
N GLU A 372 -43.70 -28.31 -16.81
CA GLU A 372 -42.45 -28.69 -17.46
C GLU A 372 -42.53 -30.12 -18.02
N ILE A 373 -43.04 -31.04 -17.23
CA ILE A 373 -43.19 -32.46 -17.61
C ILE A 373 -44.24 -32.61 -18.71
N GLU A 374 -45.40 -31.97 -18.57
CA GLU A 374 -46.46 -31.94 -19.59
C GLU A 374 -45.99 -31.38 -20.94
N ALA A 375 -44.99 -30.48 -20.93
CA ALA A 375 -44.43 -29.94 -22.16
C ALA A 375 -43.71 -31.04 -22.97
N TYR A 376 -42.99 -31.94 -22.31
CA TYR A 376 -42.28 -33.06 -22.94
C TYR A 376 -43.17 -34.29 -23.18
N GLU A 377 -44.18 -34.51 -22.34
CA GLU A 377 -45.19 -35.56 -22.58
C GLU A 377 -45.91 -35.37 -23.92
N LYS A 378 -46.17 -34.11 -24.31
CA LYS A 378 -46.72 -33.75 -25.62
C LYS A 378 -45.76 -34.04 -26.79
N VAL A 379 -44.46 -34.15 -26.52
CA VAL A 379 -43.43 -34.47 -27.51
C VAL A 379 -43.30 -35.98 -27.69
N SER A 380 -43.19 -36.71 -26.57
CA SER A 380 -43.15 -38.17 -26.55
C SER A 380 -43.90 -38.66 -25.31
N PRO A 381 -45.08 -39.30 -25.45
CA PRO A 381 -45.83 -39.84 -24.31
C PRO A 381 -45.11 -40.97 -23.57
N ASP A 382 -44.22 -41.68 -24.26
CA ASP A 382 -43.46 -42.82 -23.74
C ASP A 382 -42.08 -42.41 -23.17
N PHE A 383 -41.84 -41.12 -22.92
CA PHE A 383 -40.58 -40.65 -22.36
C PHE A 383 -40.31 -41.16 -20.93
N LEU A 384 -39.04 -41.24 -20.55
CA LEU A 384 -38.63 -41.52 -19.18
C LEU A 384 -38.18 -40.22 -18.50
N TYR A 385 -38.55 -40.03 -17.25
CA TYR A 385 -37.98 -38.97 -16.42
C TYR A 385 -37.83 -39.44 -14.98
N GLY A 386 -36.96 -38.77 -14.22
CA GLY A 386 -36.80 -39.01 -12.79
C GLY A 386 -36.01 -37.90 -12.12
N PHE A 387 -36.21 -37.80 -10.80
CA PHE A 387 -35.54 -36.87 -9.92
C PHE A 387 -34.44 -37.59 -9.16
N ALA A 388 -33.22 -37.15 -9.37
CA ALA A 388 -32.02 -37.79 -8.86
C ALA A 388 -31.17 -36.78 -8.07
N GLY A 389 -30.05 -37.23 -7.50
CA GLY A 389 -29.22 -36.39 -6.64
C GLY A 389 -28.48 -35.28 -7.39
N SER A 390 -28.08 -35.54 -8.64
CA SER A 390 -27.51 -34.55 -9.56
C SER A 390 -27.62 -35.08 -10.99
N GLU A 391 -27.89 -34.20 -11.94
CA GLU A 391 -28.01 -34.56 -13.35
C GLU A 391 -26.61 -34.66 -13.98
N ILE A 392 -26.42 -35.55 -14.94
CA ILE A 392 -25.15 -35.67 -15.66
C ILE A 392 -25.40 -35.43 -17.13
N LEU A 393 -24.73 -34.42 -17.69
CA LEU A 393 -24.64 -34.21 -19.12
C LEU A 393 -23.24 -33.76 -19.47
N ARG A 394 -22.54 -34.50 -20.34
CA ARG A 394 -21.28 -34.01 -20.90
C ARG A 394 -21.15 -34.37 -22.38
N VAL A 395 -20.85 -33.37 -23.19
CA VAL A 395 -20.62 -33.51 -24.64
C VAL A 395 -19.78 -32.34 -25.14
N ARG A 396 -18.81 -32.59 -26.01
CA ARG A 396 -17.87 -31.59 -26.56
C ARG A 396 -17.16 -30.74 -25.50
N GLY A 397 -16.80 -31.34 -24.37
CA GLY A 397 -16.17 -30.65 -23.23
C GLY A 397 -17.09 -29.69 -22.47
N LYS A 398 -18.39 -29.71 -22.75
CA LYS A 398 -19.42 -28.86 -22.14
C LYS A 398 -20.30 -29.67 -21.20
N GLY A 399 -20.75 -29.05 -20.11
CA GLY A 399 -21.52 -29.70 -19.04
C GLY A 399 -20.63 -30.41 -18.02
N GLY A 400 -21.17 -31.39 -17.32
CA GLY A 400 -20.54 -32.13 -16.24
C GLY A 400 -21.60 -32.74 -15.33
N ILE A 401 -21.35 -32.67 -14.02
CA ILE A 401 -22.40 -32.85 -13.00
C ILE A 401 -23.17 -31.53 -12.94
N LEU A 402 -24.50 -31.58 -12.86
CA LEU A 402 -25.38 -30.41 -12.96
C LEU A 402 -26.37 -30.43 -11.80
N ASN A 403 -26.76 -29.24 -11.34
CA ASN A 403 -27.84 -29.04 -10.39
C ASN A 403 -28.72 -27.90 -10.87
N SER A 404 -29.92 -27.81 -10.27
CA SER A 404 -30.95 -26.82 -10.61
C SER A 404 -31.39 -26.87 -12.08
N ALA A 405 -31.07 -27.93 -12.81
CA ALA A 405 -31.29 -27.98 -14.25
C ALA A 405 -32.31 -29.05 -14.64
N LEU A 406 -32.80 -28.93 -15.87
CA LEU A 406 -33.46 -30.00 -16.59
C LEU A 406 -32.58 -30.34 -17.80
N VAL A 407 -32.28 -31.62 -17.95
CA VAL A 407 -31.50 -32.14 -19.08
C VAL A 407 -32.37 -33.10 -19.88
N ALA A 408 -32.48 -32.87 -21.18
CA ALA A 408 -33.21 -33.74 -22.09
C ALA A 408 -32.25 -34.40 -23.09
N LEU A 409 -32.38 -35.72 -23.27
CA LEU A 409 -31.74 -36.51 -24.30
C LEU A 409 -32.81 -37.08 -25.24
N ALA A 410 -32.82 -36.59 -26.47
CA ALA A 410 -33.61 -37.11 -27.57
C ALA A 410 -32.76 -38.04 -28.45
N ILE A 411 -33.31 -39.21 -28.76
CA ILE A 411 -32.64 -40.31 -29.47
C ILE A 411 -33.47 -40.67 -30.70
N SER A 412 -32.80 -41.01 -31.80
CA SER A 412 -33.44 -41.55 -33.01
C SER A 412 -32.47 -42.41 -33.79
N GLU A 413 -32.98 -43.40 -34.52
CA GLU A 413 -32.21 -44.31 -35.34
C GLU A 413 -32.71 -44.30 -36.79
N GLY A 414 -31.85 -43.98 -37.76
CA GLY A 414 -32.19 -43.95 -39.19
C GLY A 414 -31.62 -42.75 -39.94
N GLU A 415 -32.15 -42.48 -41.15
CA GLU A 415 -31.68 -41.36 -41.99
C GLU A 415 -32.26 -40.01 -41.53
N LYS A 416 -31.72 -39.42 -40.45
CA LYS A 416 -32.07 -38.07 -40.02
C LYS A 416 -31.01 -37.03 -40.40
N LYS A 417 -31.48 -35.88 -40.92
CA LYS A 417 -30.66 -34.68 -41.15
C LYS A 417 -30.90 -33.65 -40.05
N GLY A 418 -29.90 -33.44 -39.20
CA GLY A 418 -29.58 -32.08 -38.75
C GLY A 418 -29.49 -31.79 -37.25
N THR A 419 -28.44 -31.03 -36.95
CA THR A 419 -28.24 -30.06 -35.84
C THR A 419 -28.04 -30.59 -34.42
N ARG A 420 -26.78 -30.90 -34.10
CA ARG A 420 -26.23 -31.08 -32.74
C ARG A 420 -26.15 -29.72 -32.01
N SER A 421 -27.29 -29.15 -31.63
CA SER A 421 -27.37 -27.99 -30.72
C SER A 421 -27.34 -28.51 -29.29
N ILE A 422 -26.31 -28.12 -28.51
CA ILE A 422 -26.09 -28.60 -27.13
C ILE A 422 -26.69 -27.65 -26.08
N ILE A 423 -26.78 -26.34 -26.35
CA ILE A 423 -27.06 -25.34 -25.31
C ILE A 423 -28.16 -24.39 -25.77
N VAL A 424 -29.16 -24.20 -24.92
CA VAL A 424 -30.12 -23.12 -25.06
C VAL A 424 -30.18 -22.39 -23.73
N ASP A 425 -29.26 -21.45 -23.55
CA ASP A 425 -29.44 -20.36 -22.61
C ASP A 425 -29.94 -19.15 -23.39
N ASN A 426 -31.17 -19.27 -23.90
CA ASN A 426 -31.85 -18.14 -24.54
C ASN A 426 -32.81 -17.55 -23.52
N LYS A 427 -32.54 -16.31 -23.08
CA LYS A 427 -33.53 -15.47 -22.39
C LYS A 427 -34.81 -15.49 -23.24
N GLY A 428 -35.89 -16.07 -22.71
CA GLY A 428 -37.14 -16.23 -23.46
C GLY A 428 -37.67 -14.89 -23.97
N GLU A 429 -38.02 -14.82 -25.25
CA GLU A 429 -38.71 -13.66 -25.80
C GLU A 429 -40.15 -13.61 -25.27
N ASN A 430 -40.39 -12.79 -24.24
CA ASN A 430 -41.74 -12.45 -23.79
C ASN A 430 -42.33 -11.36 -24.70
N GLN A 431 -42.98 -11.74 -25.79
CA GLN A 431 -43.84 -10.83 -26.55
C GLN A 431 -45.30 -10.91 -26.04
N GLY A 432 -45.76 -9.87 -25.33
CA GLY A 432 -47.19 -9.55 -25.23
C GLY A 432 -47.95 -9.86 -23.92
N LYS A 433 -47.30 -10.11 -22.78
CA LYS A 433 -47.98 -10.25 -21.46
C LYS A 433 -47.45 -9.24 -20.42
N ILE A 434 -48.25 -8.97 -19.38
CA ILE A 434 -47.83 -8.17 -18.22
C ILE A 434 -46.73 -8.93 -17.46
N LYS A 435 -45.54 -8.34 -17.35
CA LYS A 435 -44.44 -8.86 -16.53
C LYS A 435 -44.80 -8.79 -15.04
N PRO A 436 -44.74 -9.92 -14.27
CA PRO A 436 -44.95 -9.92 -12.83
C PRO A 436 -44.10 -8.89 -12.08
N LEU A 437 -44.56 -8.45 -10.90
CA LEU A 437 -43.81 -7.47 -10.10
C LEU A 437 -42.41 -7.98 -9.75
N LEU A 438 -42.28 -9.25 -9.35
CA LEU A 438 -41.00 -9.85 -9.01
C LEU A 438 -40.01 -9.80 -10.18
N GLU A 439 -40.43 -10.12 -11.41
CA GLU A 439 -39.58 -10.04 -12.61
C GLU A 439 -39.11 -8.60 -12.87
N ARG A 440 -40.01 -7.62 -12.73
CA ARG A 440 -39.65 -6.19 -12.88
C ARG A 440 -38.69 -5.71 -11.81
N LEU A 441 -38.85 -6.16 -10.56
CA LEU A 441 -37.94 -5.84 -9.46
C LEU A 441 -36.57 -6.47 -9.68
N MET A 442 -36.51 -7.73 -10.12
CA MET A 442 -35.25 -8.40 -10.43
C MET A 442 -34.50 -7.72 -11.58
N PHE A 443 -35.21 -7.38 -12.66
CA PHE A 443 -34.62 -6.64 -13.77
C PHE A 443 -34.13 -5.25 -13.35
N PHE A 444 -34.85 -4.58 -12.45
CA PHE A 444 -34.41 -3.31 -11.86
C PHE A 444 -33.13 -3.48 -11.03
N VAL A 445 -33.06 -4.51 -10.18
CA VAL A 445 -31.86 -4.80 -9.37
C VAL A 445 -30.67 -5.16 -10.26
N GLU A 446 -30.86 -5.98 -11.31
CA GLU A 446 -29.82 -6.32 -12.30
C GLU A 446 -29.30 -5.06 -12.99
N SER A 447 -30.21 -4.20 -13.47
CA SER A 447 -29.85 -2.94 -14.17
C SER A 447 -29.13 -1.97 -13.24
N ALA A 448 -29.66 -1.75 -12.02
CA ALA A 448 -29.04 -0.87 -11.03
C ALA A 448 -27.66 -1.36 -10.59
N SER A 449 -27.49 -2.68 -10.44
CA SER A 449 -26.19 -3.28 -10.10
C SER A 449 -25.16 -3.04 -11.19
N LYS A 450 -25.57 -3.16 -12.47
CA LYS A 450 -24.70 -2.92 -13.62
C LYS A 450 -24.30 -1.44 -13.74
N GLU A 451 -25.26 -0.52 -13.60
CA GLU A 451 -24.99 0.93 -13.61
C GLU A 451 -24.02 1.32 -12.48
N LEU A 452 -24.19 0.73 -11.29
CA LEU A 452 -23.29 0.97 -10.16
C LEU A 452 -21.87 0.46 -10.44
N GLU A 453 -21.72 -0.72 -11.06
CA GLU A 453 -20.42 -1.27 -11.42
C GLU A 453 -19.70 -0.40 -12.47
N GLU A 454 -20.42 0.10 -13.47
CA GLU A 454 -19.89 1.01 -14.48
C GLU A 454 -19.45 2.35 -13.87
N ALA A 455 -20.27 2.92 -12.98
CA ALA A 455 -19.95 4.15 -12.27
C ALA A 455 -18.71 4.00 -11.37
N TYR A 456 -18.58 2.87 -10.66
CA TYR A 456 -17.42 2.57 -9.83
C TYR A 456 -16.13 2.49 -10.66
N LYS A 457 -16.14 1.74 -11.78
CA LYS A 457 -14.96 1.63 -12.67
C LYS A 457 -14.53 2.99 -13.23
N ALA A 458 -15.49 3.84 -13.62
CA ALA A 458 -15.20 5.18 -14.10
C ALA A 458 -14.54 6.05 -13.02
N ALA A 459 -15.03 5.98 -11.77
CA ALA A 459 -14.46 6.72 -10.65
C ALA A 459 -13.04 6.25 -10.30
N GLU A 460 -12.80 4.94 -10.30
CA GLU A 460 -11.47 4.35 -10.04
C GLU A 460 -10.45 4.73 -11.12
N GLN A 461 -10.85 4.69 -12.39
CA GLN A 461 -10.00 5.09 -13.51
C GLN A 461 -9.65 6.59 -13.46
N ALA A 462 -10.61 7.44 -13.09
CA ALA A 462 -10.38 8.87 -12.91
C ALA A 462 -9.38 9.14 -11.76
N SER A 463 -9.54 8.47 -10.62
CA SER A 463 -8.66 8.60 -9.45
C SER A 463 -7.21 8.16 -9.75
N SER A 464 -7.05 7.00 -10.39
CA SER A 464 -5.72 6.48 -10.75
C SER A 464 -5.00 7.35 -11.79
N SER A 465 -5.73 7.93 -12.75
CA SER A 465 -5.19 8.87 -13.75
C SER A 465 -4.74 10.18 -13.10
N LYS A 466 -5.54 10.75 -12.20
CA LYS A 466 -5.21 11.95 -11.41
C LYS A 466 -3.90 11.77 -10.63
N SER A 467 -3.76 10.61 -9.97
CA SER A 467 -2.56 10.28 -9.18
C SER A 467 -1.30 10.16 -10.03
N SER A 468 -1.39 9.49 -11.18
CA SER A 468 -0.26 9.29 -12.10
C SER A 468 0.22 10.60 -12.71
N PHE A 469 -0.73 11.48 -13.06
CA PHE A 469 -0.44 12.83 -13.55
C PHE A 469 0.36 13.65 -12.53
N LEU A 470 -0.06 13.65 -11.26
CA LEU A 470 0.61 14.42 -10.21
C LEU A 470 2.03 13.90 -9.93
N SER A 471 2.23 12.57 -9.94
CA SER A 471 3.55 11.95 -9.79
C SER A 471 4.51 12.39 -10.89
N ASN A 472 4.09 12.34 -12.16
CA ASN A 472 4.91 12.75 -13.30
C ASN A 472 5.23 14.26 -13.27
N MET A 473 4.22 15.10 -12.99
CA MET A 473 4.41 16.54 -12.85
C MET A 473 5.44 16.88 -11.78
N SER A 474 5.47 16.18 -10.64
CA SER A 474 6.45 16.46 -9.59
C SER A 474 7.88 16.21 -10.05
N HIS A 475 8.14 15.14 -10.80
CA HIS A 475 9.46 14.88 -11.38
C HIS A 475 9.87 15.96 -12.38
N GLU A 476 8.93 16.41 -13.23
CA GLU A 476 9.18 17.48 -14.19
C GLU A 476 9.35 18.87 -13.56
N ILE A 477 8.76 19.10 -12.38
CA ILE A 477 8.94 20.35 -11.61
C ILE A 477 10.23 20.31 -10.77
N ARG A 478 10.59 19.16 -10.18
CA ARG A 478 11.77 19.00 -9.34
C ARG A 478 13.07 19.21 -10.11
N THR A 479 13.15 18.67 -11.33
CA THR A 479 14.34 18.72 -12.18
C THR A 479 14.81 20.16 -12.48
N PRO A 480 13.98 21.08 -12.99
CA PRO A 480 14.38 22.46 -13.22
C PRO A 480 14.66 23.23 -11.93
N ILE A 481 13.91 22.98 -10.84
CA ILE A 481 14.18 23.66 -9.55
C ILE A 481 15.54 23.27 -9.00
N ASN A 482 15.91 21.98 -9.04
CA ASN A 482 17.22 21.52 -8.59
C ASN A 482 18.35 22.09 -9.45
N ALA A 483 18.15 22.26 -10.76
CA ALA A 483 19.12 22.93 -11.63
C ALA A 483 19.29 24.41 -11.25
N ILE A 484 18.19 25.13 -11.01
CA ILE A 484 18.22 26.54 -10.55
C ILE A 484 18.94 26.65 -9.21
N LEU A 485 18.63 25.77 -8.24
CA LEU A 485 19.30 25.74 -6.95
C LEU A 485 20.78 25.41 -7.07
N GLY A 486 21.16 24.52 -7.99
CA GLY A 486 22.55 24.18 -8.28
C GLY A 486 23.35 25.37 -8.82
N MET A 487 22.80 26.11 -9.78
CA MET A 487 23.42 27.35 -10.31
C MET A 487 23.50 28.43 -9.25
N ASN A 488 22.45 28.58 -8.44
CA ASN A 488 22.39 29.55 -7.36
C ASN A 488 23.40 29.25 -6.23
N GLU A 489 23.65 27.97 -5.95
CA GLU A 489 24.71 27.54 -5.04
C GLU A 489 26.11 27.90 -5.56
N MET A 490 26.33 27.92 -6.88
CA MET A 490 27.58 28.43 -7.45
C MET A 490 27.73 29.94 -7.23
N ILE A 491 26.65 30.70 -7.42
CA ILE A 491 26.64 32.16 -7.15
C ILE A 491 26.95 32.44 -5.67
N LEU A 492 26.35 31.69 -4.75
CA LEU A 492 26.61 31.78 -3.30
C LEU A 492 28.08 31.49 -2.93
N ARG A 493 28.80 30.73 -3.76
CA ARG A 493 30.20 30.34 -3.50
C ARG A 493 31.21 31.23 -4.20
N GLU A 494 30.87 31.77 -5.38
CA GLU A 494 31.80 32.52 -6.23
C GLU A 494 31.67 34.03 -6.06
N SER A 495 30.48 34.54 -5.71
CA SER A 495 30.27 35.96 -5.52
C SER A 495 30.91 36.47 -4.22
N ARG A 496 31.50 37.66 -4.29
CA ARG A 496 31.99 38.42 -3.12
C ARG A 496 31.18 39.69 -2.84
N ASP A 497 30.16 39.94 -3.66
CA ASP A 497 29.24 41.06 -3.49
C ASP A 497 28.11 40.63 -2.54
N ASP A 498 27.99 41.33 -1.42
CA ASP A 498 27.01 41.07 -0.35
C ASP A 498 25.56 41.17 -0.85
N HIS A 499 25.27 42.02 -1.84
CA HIS A 499 23.93 42.12 -2.42
C HIS A 499 23.60 40.90 -3.27
N ILE A 500 24.56 40.41 -4.07
CA ILE A 500 24.40 39.20 -4.87
C ILE A 500 24.28 37.96 -3.98
N LEU A 501 25.06 37.88 -2.90
CA LEU A 501 24.93 36.82 -1.90
C LEU A 501 23.57 36.85 -1.20
N GLY A 502 23.06 38.05 -0.88
CA GLY A 502 21.70 38.24 -0.38
C GLY A 502 20.63 37.71 -1.35
N TYR A 503 20.68 38.14 -2.62
CA TYR A 503 19.72 37.66 -3.64
C TYR A 503 19.81 36.15 -3.86
N ALA A 504 21.01 35.59 -3.85
CA ALA A 504 21.21 34.16 -4.02
C ALA A 504 20.69 33.38 -2.79
N ALA A 505 20.84 33.91 -1.57
CA ALA A 505 20.25 33.31 -0.38
C ALA A 505 18.71 33.29 -0.47
N ASP A 506 18.10 34.39 -0.91
CA ASP A 506 16.64 34.48 -1.10
C ASP A 506 16.13 33.50 -2.17
N VAL A 507 16.84 33.37 -3.30
CA VAL A 507 16.51 32.38 -4.34
C VAL A 507 16.60 30.95 -3.81
N LYS A 508 17.59 30.65 -2.95
CA LYS A 508 17.73 29.34 -2.31
C LYS A 508 16.54 29.02 -1.42
N ILE A 509 16.14 29.98 -0.57
CA ILE A 509 14.98 29.84 0.31
C ILE A 509 13.69 29.65 -0.51
N ALA A 510 13.48 30.44 -1.55
CA ALA A 510 12.32 30.34 -2.43
C ALA A 510 12.25 28.97 -3.16
N GLY A 511 13.37 28.48 -3.69
CA GLY A 511 13.44 27.17 -4.35
C GLY A 511 13.18 25.99 -3.40
N LEU A 512 13.72 26.04 -2.18
CA LEU A 512 13.45 25.03 -1.14
C LEU A 512 11.98 25.05 -0.70
N ASN A 513 11.38 26.24 -0.58
CA ASN A 513 9.96 26.39 -0.28
C ASN A 513 9.10 25.77 -1.38
N LEU A 514 9.42 26.00 -2.66
CA LEU A 514 8.67 25.44 -3.78
C LEU A 514 8.74 23.89 -3.81
N LEU A 515 9.91 23.30 -3.57
CA LEU A 515 10.06 21.85 -3.45
C LEU A 515 9.19 21.27 -2.32
N ARG A 516 9.12 21.96 -1.17
CA ARG A 516 8.24 21.56 -0.06
C ARG A 516 6.76 21.58 -0.47
N ILE A 517 6.31 22.61 -1.20
CA ILE A 517 4.92 22.69 -1.70
C ILE A 517 4.62 21.50 -2.61
N VAL A 518 5.50 21.21 -3.57
CA VAL A 518 5.35 20.10 -4.52
C VAL A 518 5.26 18.76 -3.79
N ASN A 519 6.14 18.52 -2.82
CA ASN A 519 6.12 17.29 -2.03
C ASN A 519 4.84 17.15 -1.20
N ASN A 520 4.35 18.24 -0.58
CA ASN A 520 3.09 18.21 0.16
C ASN A 520 1.89 17.88 -0.73
N VAL A 521 1.84 18.41 -1.97
CA VAL A 521 0.78 18.09 -2.94
C VAL A 521 0.84 16.62 -3.37
N LEU A 522 2.04 16.08 -3.55
CA LEU A 522 2.22 14.65 -3.85
C LEU A 522 1.77 13.76 -2.70
N ASP A 523 2.20 14.06 -1.48
CA ASP A 523 1.83 13.28 -0.29
C ASP A 523 0.31 13.28 -0.12
N PHE A 524 -0.34 14.44 -0.26
CA PHE A 524 -1.80 14.56 -0.25
C PHE A 524 -2.46 13.68 -1.33
N SER A 525 -1.95 13.72 -2.57
CA SER A 525 -2.50 12.89 -3.66
C SER A 525 -2.33 11.39 -3.43
N LYS A 526 -1.22 10.96 -2.84
CA LYS A 526 -0.98 9.53 -2.52
C LYS A 526 -1.93 9.05 -1.42
N ILE A 527 -2.18 9.91 -0.44
CA ILE A 527 -3.14 9.67 0.65
C ILE A 527 -4.58 9.56 0.09
N GLU A 528 -5.02 10.53 -0.73
CA GLU A 528 -6.37 10.52 -1.34
C GLU A 528 -6.60 9.28 -2.21
N ALA A 529 -5.55 8.79 -2.87
CA ALA A 529 -5.59 7.60 -3.71
C ALA A 529 -5.50 6.27 -2.93
N GLY A 530 -5.33 6.30 -1.61
CA GLY A 530 -5.11 5.10 -0.80
C GLY A 530 -3.79 4.37 -1.10
N LYS A 531 -2.82 5.04 -1.73
CA LYS A 531 -1.51 4.49 -2.13
C LYS A 531 -0.38 4.86 -1.17
N MET A 532 -0.71 5.49 -0.05
CA MET A 532 0.25 5.86 0.98
C MET A 532 0.48 4.66 1.90
N GLU A 533 1.71 4.16 1.94
CA GLU A 533 2.09 3.04 2.79
C GLU A 533 2.92 3.55 3.98
N ILE A 534 2.65 2.98 5.15
CA ILE A 534 3.48 3.13 6.35
C ILE A 534 4.57 2.08 6.27
N VAL A 535 5.83 2.50 6.39
CA VAL A 535 7.00 1.62 6.30
C VAL A 535 7.63 1.53 7.69
N PRO A 536 7.19 0.59 8.54
CA PRO A 536 7.71 0.48 9.89
C PRO A 536 9.14 -0.09 9.87
N VAL A 537 10.04 0.55 10.61
CA VAL A 537 11.45 0.21 10.72
C VAL A 537 11.90 0.30 12.18
N GLU A 538 13.04 -0.30 12.50
CA GLU A 538 13.70 -0.05 13.79
C GLU A 538 14.31 1.37 13.79
N TYR A 539 14.03 2.15 14.83
CA TYR A 539 14.53 3.52 14.96
C TYR A 539 14.81 3.91 16.41
N GLU A 540 15.77 4.81 16.58
CA GLU A 540 16.12 5.39 17.88
C GLU A 540 15.37 6.69 18.12
N LEU A 541 14.44 6.70 19.09
CA LEU A 541 13.62 7.89 19.37
C LEU A 541 14.48 9.10 19.76
N ALA A 542 15.59 8.90 20.47
CA ALA A 542 16.52 9.95 20.85
C ALA A 542 17.10 10.69 19.63
N SER A 543 17.39 9.97 18.54
CA SER A 543 17.89 10.56 17.29
C SER A 543 16.84 11.46 16.65
N VAL A 544 15.59 10.96 16.54
CA VAL A 544 14.46 11.72 16.01
C VAL A 544 14.22 13.00 16.81
N LEU A 545 14.26 12.92 18.14
CA LEU A 545 14.09 14.09 19.02
C LEU A 545 15.24 15.09 18.90
N ASN A 546 16.49 14.63 18.79
CA ASN A 546 17.65 15.50 18.61
C ASN A 546 17.53 16.32 17.31
N ASP A 547 17.15 15.67 16.21
CA ASP A 547 16.94 16.33 14.93
C ASP A 547 15.82 17.39 14.98
N LEU A 548 14.70 17.06 15.61
CA LEU A 548 13.57 17.98 15.79
C LEU A 548 13.97 19.21 16.61
N VAL A 549 14.70 18.99 17.70
CA VAL A 549 15.14 20.06 18.61
C VAL A 549 16.12 20.99 17.91
N ASN A 550 17.14 20.46 17.22
CA ASN A 550 18.12 21.29 16.53
C ASN A 550 17.47 22.16 15.46
N MET A 551 16.52 21.59 14.69
CA MET A 551 15.80 22.31 13.65
C MET A 551 14.91 23.44 14.18
N ILE A 552 14.22 23.21 15.31
CA ILE A 552 13.22 24.14 15.83
C ILE A 552 13.84 25.19 16.75
N ARG A 553 14.91 24.84 17.47
CA ARG A 553 15.58 25.76 18.40
C ARG A 553 16.18 26.97 17.71
N GLU A 554 16.81 26.79 16.54
CA GLU A 554 17.35 27.90 15.76
C GLU A 554 16.24 28.89 15.36
N ARG A 555 15.13 28.36 14.81
CA ARG A 555 13.96 29.15 14.41
C ARG A 555 13.27 29.86 15.57
N ALA A 556 13.18 29.20 16.72
CA ALA A 556 12.62 29.78 17.93
C ALA A 556 13.53 30.91 18.45
N LYS A 557 14.85 30.72 18.43
CA LYS A 557 15.85 31.72 18.82
C LYS A 557 15.81 32.96 17.92
N ASP A 558 15.65 32.79 16.60
CA ASP A 558 15.51 33.90 15.65
C ASP A 558 14.30 34.79 15.96
N LYS A 559 13.23 34.19 16.51
CA LYS A 559 12.03 34.90 16.97
C LYS A 559 12.06 35.30 18.46
N GLY A 560 13.10 34.96 19.20
CA GLY A 560 13.18 35.20 20.64
C GLY A 560 12.16 34.40 21.49
N LEU A 561 11.71 33.24 21.01
CA LEU A 561 10.80 32.35 21.72
C LEU A 561 11.56 31.38 22.63
N ASP A 562 11.02 31.10 23.82
CA ASP A 562 11.52 30.05 24.71
C ASP A 562 11.10 28.67 24.20
N PHE A 563 12.06 27.77 23.93
CA PHE A 563 11.76 26.41 23.48
C PHE A 563 12.18 25.40 24.53
N ARG A 564 11.22 24.63 25.04
CA ARG A 564 11.44 23.61 26.08
C ARG A 564 11.09 22.22 25.57
N LEU A 565 11.88 21.25 26.01
CA LEU A 565 11.69 19.84 25.73
C LEU A 565 11.46 19.08 27.03
N ILE A 566 10.40 18.29 27.09
CA ILE A 566 10.06 17.44 28.24
C ILE A 566 9.99 16.01 27.71
N VAL A 567 10.91 15.14 28.13
CA VAL A 567 10.97 13.75 27.68
C VAL A 567 11.04 12.85 28.89
N ASP A 568 10.19 11.83 28.94
CA ASP A 568 10.25 10.81 29.99
C ASP A 568 11.52 9.94 29.83
N PRO A 569 12.42 9.89 30.83
CA PRO A 569 13.68 9.16 30.73
C PRO A 569 13.53 7.63 30.67
N MET A 570 12.34 7.10 30.99
CA MET A 570 12.04 5.68 31.00
C MET A 570 11.54 5.15 29.65
N ILE A 571 11.42 6.01 28.63
CA ILE A 571 11.03 5.56 27.29
C ILE A 571 12.10 4.59 26.75
N PRO A 572 11.71 3.43 26.19
CA PRO A 572 12.64 2.52 25.52
C PRO A 572 13.40 3.19 24.37
N HIS A 573 14.70 2.89 24.25
CA HIS A 573 15.61 3.52 23.30
C HIS A 573 15.32 3.18 21.84
N LEU A 574 15.05 1.90 21.56
CA LEU A 574 14.84 1.40 20.21
C LEU A 574 13.39 0.94 20.03
N LEU A 575 12.70 1.58 19.09
CA LEU A 575 11.30 1.35 18.78
C LEU A 575 11.13 0.87 17.33
N TYR A 576 9.98 0.28 17.02
CA TYR A 576 9.63 -0.18 15.68
C TYR A 576 8.38 0.54 15.17
N GLY A 577 8.55 1.31 14.11
CA GLY A 577 7.54 2.17 13.49
C GLY A 577 8.12 3.05 12.38
N ASP A 578 7.31 3.89 11.76
CA ASP A 578 7.74 4.73 10.64
C ASP A 578 8.30 6.07 11.15
N GLU A 579 9.63 6.12 11.36
CA GLU A 579 10.32 7.32 11.88
C GLU A 579 10.18 8.55 10.96
N ILE A 580 10.07 8.33 9.65
CA ILE A 580 10.00 9.41 8.65
C ILE A 580 8.66 10.12 8.79
N ARG A 581 7.56 9.35 8.88
CA ARG A 581 6.21 9.91 9.07
C ARG A 581 6.02 10.50 10.45
N LEU A 582 6.56 9.87 11.49
CA LEU A 582 6.55 10.43 12.84
C LEU A 582 7.26 11.80 12.88
N LYS A 583 8.46 11.88 12.33
CA LYS A 583 9.23 13.14 12.23
C LYS A 583 8.48 14.18 11.40
N GLN A 584 7.83 13.78 10.30
CA GLN A 584 7.02 14.67 9.46
C GLN A 584 5.84 15.27 10.22
N ILE A 585 5.08 14.46 10.96
CA ILE A 585 3.96 14.90 11.80
C ILE A 585 4.44 15.92 12.83
N ILE A 586 5.46 15.57 13.62
CA ILE A 586 5.94 16.43 14.70
C ILE A 586 6.53 17.74 14.14
N THR A 587 7.27 17.67 13.03
CA THR A 587 7.82 18.85 12.36
C THR A 587 6.72 19.81 11.89
N ASN A 588 5.63 19.29 11.30
CA ASN A 588 4.52 20.11 10.85
C ASN A 588 3.86 20.86 12.02
N ILE A 589 3.68 20.20 13.16
CA ILE A 589 3.08 20.81 14.35
C ILE A 589 4.04 21.85 14.96
N LEU A 590 5.32 21.50 15.19
CA LEU A 590 6.31 22.41 15.78
C LEU A 590 6.59 23.65 14.93
N THR A 591 6.68 23.47 13.61
CA THR A 591 6.88 24.61 12.71
C THR A 591 5.68 25.54 12.71
N ASN A 592 4.45 25.03 12.82
CA ASN A 592 3.26 25.85 13.01
C ASN A 592 3.28 26.57 14.36
N ALA A 593 3.62 25.88 15.46
CA ALA A 593 3.73 26.49 16.80
C ALA A 593 4.68 27.70 16.81
N VAL A 594 5.90 27.57 16.26
CA VAL A 594 6.87 28.68 16.15
C VAL A 594 6.39 29.78 15.20
N LYS A 595 5.69 29.40 14.13
CA LYS A 595 5.22 30.33 13.11
C LYS A 595 4.11 31.25 13.63
N TYR A 596 3.17 30.72 14.41
CA TYR A 596 1.99 31.43 14.93
C TYR A 596 2.17 31.99 16.36
N THR A 597 3.35 31.79 16.96
CA THR A 597 3.74 32.42 18.22
C THR A 597 4.68 33.58 17.97
N GLU A 598 4.32 34.78 18.45
CA GLU A 598 5.16 35.98 18.35
C GLU A 598 6.00 36.21 19.60
N LYS A 599 5.46 35.93 20.79
CA LYS A 599 6.11 36.09 22.10
C LYS A 599 5.73 34.93 23.02
N GLY A 600 6.60 34.60 23.97
CA GLY A 600 6.40 33.49 24.91
C GLY A 600 7.25 32.28 24.53
N GLY A 601 6.62 31.12 24.34
CA GLY A 601 7.36 29.89 24.08
C GLY A 601 6.57 28.74 23.48
N VAL A 602 7.32 27.68 23.15
CA VAL A 602 6.82 26.42 22.60
C VAL A 602 7.40 25.27 23.43
N VAL A 603 6.55 24.32 23.82
CA VAL A 603 6.93 23.14 24.62
C VAL A 603 6.63 21.87 23.84
N LEU A 604 7.63 21.01 23.66
CA LEU A 604 7.47 19.65 23.15
C LEU A 604 7.51 18.67 24.32
N SER A 605 6.45 17.88 24.53
CA SER A 605 6.36 16.85 25.56
C SER A 605 6.24 15.46 24.92
N VAL A 606 7.05 14.51 25.38
CA VAL A 606 7.03 13.11 24.94
C VAL A 606 7.00 12.20 26.16
N ARG A 607 5.93 11.42 26.29
CA ARG A 607 5.69 10.47 27.38
C ARG A 607 5.32 9.11 26.80
N TRP A 608 5.21 8.09 27.66
CA TRP A 608 4.79 6.77 27.22
C TRP A 608 3.94 6.05 28.28
N LYS A 609 3.13 5.09 27.82
CA LYS A 609 2.40 4.13 28.65
C LYS A 609 2.54 2.72 28.09
N ALA A 610 2.56 1.71 28.96
CA ALA A 610 2.54 0.31 28.53
C ALA A 610 1.13 -0.08 28.06
N CYS A 611 1.03 -0.83 26.95
CA CYS A 611 -0.25 -1.34 26.46
C CYS A 611 -0.64 -2.63 27.18
N ASN A 612 -1.91 -2.76 27.57
CA ASN A 612 -2.43 -4.01 28.14
C ASN A 612 -2.98 -4.94 27.04
N LEU A 613 -3.16 -6.22 27.39
CA LEU A 613 -3.71 -7.25 26.50
C LEU A 613 -5.13 -6.96 25.99
N GLU A 614 -5.89 -6.12 26.69
CA GLU A 614 -7.23 -5.67 26.27
C GLU A 614 -7.14 -4.59 25.18
N ASP A 615 -6.19 -3.66 25.30
CA ASP A 615 -5.94 -2.61 24.30
C ASP A 615 -5.55 -3.23 22.96
N ILE A 616 -4.66 -4.24 22.98
CA ILE A 616 -4.20 -4.96 21.78
C ILE A 616 -5.34 -5.70 21.06
N LYS A 617 -6.37 -6.16 21.79
CA LYS A 617 -7.53 -6.85 21.19
C LYS A 617 -8.53 -5.88 20.56
N ALA A 618 -8.54 -4.63 21.00
CA ALA A 618 -9.39 -3.57 20.46
C ALA A 618 -8.76 -2.84 19.26
N MET A 619 -7.46 -3.05 19.00
CA MET A 619 -6.74 -2.45 17.87
C MET A 619 -7.20 -3.02 16.53
N ASP A 620 -7.19 -2.16 15.51
CA ASP A 620 -7.49 -2.54 14.13
C ASP A 620 -6.48 -3.58 13.61
N LYS A 621 -6.95 -4.51 12.78
CA LYS A 621 -6.13 -5.60 12.22
C LYS A 621 -4.96 -5.08 11.39
N ASP A 622 -5.12 -3.92 10.75
CA ASP A 622 -4.07 -3.28 9.95
C ASP A 622 -3.00 -2.59 10.82
N VAL A 623 -3.37 -2.10 12.00
CA VAL A 623 -2.39 -1.61 12.98
C VAL A 623 -1.61 -2.79 13.57
N ILE A 624 -2.30 -3.90 13.83
CA ILE A 624 -1.66 -5.14 14.31
C ILE A 624 -0.71 -5.73 13.26
N SER A 625 -1.02 -5.65 11.95
CA SER A 625 -0.12 -6.13 10.90
C SER A 625 1.14 -5.28 10.79
N ASN A 626 1.03 -3.95 10.92
CA ASN A 626 2.17 -3.03 10.95
C ASN A 626 3.10 -3.24 12.16
N LEU A 627 2.58 -3.80 13.25
CA LEU A 627 3.34 -4.15 14.46
C LEU A 627 3.90 -5.59 14.45
N LYS A 628 3.50 -6.43 13.48
CA LYS A 628 3.97 -7.81 13.31
C LYS A 628 5.23 -7.86 12.42
N GLY A 629 6.39 -7.72 13.03
CA GLY A 629 7.63 -8.26 12.45
C GLY A 629 7.61 -9.80 12.40
N ASN A 630 8.68 -10.43 11.90
CA ASN A 630 8.87 -11.90 11.73
C ASN A 630 8.72 -12.79 13.00
N SER A 631 8.18 -12.30 14.12
CA SER A 631 7.98 -13.07 15.35
C SER A 631 6.72 -12.65 16.11
N ARG A 632 6.04 -13.64 16.71
CA ARG A 632 4.77 -13.51 17.44
C ARG A 632 4.87 -12.45 18.56
N CYS A 633 4.05 -11.40 18.49
CA CYS A 633 3.99 -10.34 19.48
C CYS A 633 3.44 -10.85 20.82
N HIS A 634 4.14 -10.60 21.93
CA HIS A 634 3.60 -10.76 23.28
C HIS A 634 3.22 -9.38 23.81
N GLY A 635 2.15 -9.26 24.62
CA GLY A 635 1.64 -7.97 25.10
C GLY A 635 2.56 -7.16 26.02
N LYS A 636 3.84 -7.56 26.19
CA LYS A 636 4.87 -6.78 26.90
C LYS A 636 5.73 -5.93 25.96
N ASP A 637 5.64 -6.17 24.64
CA ASP A 637 6.55 -5.59 23.66
C ASP A 637 5.95 -4.33 22.98
N ILE A 638 4.86 -3.76 23.51
CA ILE A 638 4.11 -2.66 22.87
C ILE A 638 3.88 -1.53 23.87
N ILE A 639 4.17 -0.30 23.44
CA ILE A 639 3.95 0.94 24.18
C ILE A 639 3.10 1.91 23.37
N THR A 640 2.43 2.83 24.04
CA THR A 640 1.85 4.02 23.41
C THR A 640 2.69 5.23 23.77
N LEU A 641 3.22 5.92 22.75
CA LEU A 641 3.87 7.21 22.89
C LEU A 641 2.80 8.32 22.92
N GLU A 642 2.86 9.18 23.91
CA GLU A 642 2.01 10.36 24.03
C GLU A 642 2.85 11.59 23.70
N ILE A 643 2.55 12.24 22.58
CA ILE A 643 3.29 13.39 22.09
C ILE A 643 2.37 14.61 22.11
N SER A 644 2.86 15.71 22.69
CA SER A 644 2.15 16.99 22.65
C SER A 644 3.07 18.18 22.36
N VAL A 645 2.54 19.14 21.63
CA VAL A 645 3.18 20.43 21.33
C VAL A 645 2.25 21.53 21.84
N GLU A 646 2.74 22.32 22.78
CA GLU A 646 2.04 23.46 23.36
C GLU A 646 2.71 24.75 22.89
N ASP A 647 1.92 25.72 22.45
CA ASP A 647 2.35 27.05 22.06
C ASP A 647 1.59 28.12 22.83
N THR A 648 2.24 29.25 23.14
CA THR A 648 1.61 30.41 23.78
C THR A 648 1.18 31.47 22.76
N GLY A 649 0.86 31.06 21.53
CA GLY A 649 0.56 31.92 20.40
C GLY A 649 -0.86 32.47 20.41
N ILE A 650 -1.33 32.87 19.24
CA ILE A 650 -2.64 33.53 19.06
C ILE A 650 -3.85 32.63 19.39
N GLY A 651 -3.67 31.32 19.50
CA GLY A 651 -4.76 30.37 19.61
C GLY A 651 -5.69 30.35 18.38
N ILE A 652 -6.65 29.43 18.38
CA ILE A 652 -7.60 29.17 17.30
C ILE A 652 -9.01 29.52 17.81
N LYS A 653 -9.82 30.17 16.98
CA LYS A 653 -11.21 30.47 17.34
C LYS A 653 -12.06 29.20 17.27
N PRO A 654 -13.08 29.05 18.12
CA PRO A 654 -13.96 27.86 18.09
C PRO A 654 -14.62 27.61 16.73
N GLU A 655 -14.97 28.66 16.00
CA GLU A 655 -15.57 28.60 14.66
C GLU A 655 -14.61 28.10 13.56
N ASP A 656 -13.30 28.16 13.80
CA ASP A 656 -12.27 27.75 12.86
C ASP A 656 -11.69 26.35 13.17
N MET A 657 -12.07 25.74 14.31
CA MET A 657 -11.55 24.44 14.74
C MET A 657 -11.93 23.29 13.78
N GLU A 658 -13.18 23.27 13.29
CA GLU A 658 -13.62 22.23 12.33
C GLU A 658 -12.92 22.37 10.97
N ARG A 659 -12.55 23.59 10.59
CA ARG A 659 -11.94 23.92 9.29
C ARG A 659 -10.42 23.75 9.27
N LEU A 660 -9.80 23.50 10.42
CA LEU A 660 -8.35 23.36 10.56
C LEU A 660 -7.77 22.22 9.71
N PHE A 661 -8.59 21.18 9.48
CA PHE A 661 -8.22 19.98 8.74
C PHE A 661 -8.66 19.99 7.27
N ASP A 662 -9.40 21.03 6.84
CA ASP A 662 -9.83 21.18 5.47
C ASP A 662 -8.64 21.48 4.56
N SER A 663 -8.53 20.73 3.46
CA SER A 663 -7.39 20.83 2.57
C SER A 663 -7.42 22.14 1.79
N PHE A 664 -6.27 22.82 1.72
CA PHE A 664 -6.08 24.12 1.07
C PHE A 664 -6.78 25.32 1.75
N GLU A 665 -7.46 25.12 2.88
CA GLU A 665 -8.00 26.22 3.66
C GLU A 665 -6.97 26.78 4.66
N ARG A 666 -7.06 28.09 4.92
CA ARG A 666 -6.21 28.79 5.88
C ARG A 666 -7.08 29.63 6.81
N VAL A 667 -6.89 29.42 8.11
CA VAL A 667 -7.62 30.13 9.16
C VAL A 667 -7.12 31.59 9.29
N ASP A 668 -8.06 32.54 9.35
CA ASP A 668 -7.85 33.98 9.59
C ASP A 668 -6.92 34.71 8.57
N GLU A 669 -7.16 34.52 7.26
CA GLU A 669 -6.37 35.11 6.16
C GLU A 669 -6.14 36.63 6.25
N LYS A 670 -7.05 37.40 6.86
CA LYS A 670 -6.92 38.86 6.95
C LYS A 670 -5.81 39.32 7.91
N ARG A 671 -5.58 38.57 9.00
CA ARG A 671 -4.57 38.88 10.03
C ARG A 671 -3.25 38.14 9.78
N ASN A 672 -3.33 36.94 9.18
CA ASN A 672 -2.19 36.07 8.89
C ASN A 672 -1.64 36.21 7.46
N ARG A 673 -1.88 37.37 6.81
CA ARG A 673 -1.51 37.66 5.41
C ARG A 673 -0.01 37.58 5.12
N THR A 674 0.82 37.88 6.12
CA THR A 674 2.28 37.87 6.07
C THR A 674 2.90 36.50 6.35
N ILE A 675 2.08 35.51 6.73
CA ILE A 675 2.54 34.18 7.14
C ILE A 675 2.38 33.22 5.94
N GLU A 676 3.45 32.61 5.42
CA GLU A 676 3.37 31.75 4.21
C GLU A 676 3.04 30.28 4.50
N GLY A 677 2.22 29.58 3.70
CA GLY A 677 1.95 28.14 3.85
C GLY A 677 0.85 27.61 2.91
N THR A 678 0.89 26.29 2.62
CA THR A 678 0.01 25.64 1.63
C THR A 678 -1.39 25.27 2.14
N GLY A 679 -1.62 25.29 3.45
CA GLY A 679 -2.87 24.77 4.04
C GLY A 679 -3.01 23.24 3.99
N LEU A 680 -1.94 22.50 3.64
CA LEU A 680 -1.97 21.03 3.56
C LEU A 680 -1.34 20.33 4.78
N GLY A 681 -0.60 21.05 5.62
CA GLY A 681 0.19 20.43 6.68
C GLY A 681 -0.65 19.67 7.72
N MET A 682 -1.79 20.24 8.12
CA MET A 682 -2.66 19.62 9.13
C MET A 682 -3.53 18.50 8.56
N SER A 683 -4.03 18.64 7.32
CA SER A 683 -4.75 17.55 6.65
C SER A 683 -3.87 16.33 6.42
N ILE A 684 -2.62 16.53 5.97
CA ILE A 684 -1.63 15.45 5.85
C ILE A 684 -1.32 14.84 7.21
N THR A 685 -1.16 15.66 8.26
CA THR A 685 -0.88 15.17 9.62
C THR A 685 -2.00 14.27 10.15
N GLN A 686 -3.26 14.70 9.99
CA GLN A 686 -4.44 13.92 10.39
C GLN A 686 -4.51 12.59 9.62
N SER A 687 -4.30 12.62 8.31
CA SER A 687 -4.33 11.40 7.49
C SER A 687 -3.20 10.44 7.81
N LEU A 688 -1.98 10.94 8.06
CA LEU A 688 -0.85 10.10 8.46
C LEU A 688 -1.10 9.44 9.82
N LEU A 689 -1.64 10.19 10.79
CA LEU A 689 -2.03 9.62 12.07
C LEU A 689 -3.10 8.55 11.90
N GLY A 690 -4.11 8.77 11.05
CA GLY A 690 -5.13 7.77 10.73
C GLY A 690 -4.54 6.47 10.15
N LEU A 691 -3.58 6.58 9.21
CA LEU A 691 -2.85 5.41 8.67
C LEU A 691 -2.00 4.69 9.73
N MET A 692 -1.57 5.41 10.77
CA MET A 692 -0.82 4.87 11.90
C MET A 692 -1.73 4.46 13.07
N GLY A 693 -3.06 4.48 12.90
CA GLY A 693 -4.03 4.08 13.94
C GLY A 693 -4.20 5.09 15.08
N SER A 694 -3.99 6.38 14.81
CA SER A 694 -4.02 7.49 15.77
C SER A 694 -4.87 8.65 15.26
N GLU A 695 -5.14 9.63 16.11
CA GLU A 695 -5.89 10.85 15.79
C GLU A 695 -5.18 12.08 16.39
N LEU A 696 -5.25 13.23 15.71
CA LEU A 696 -4.77 14.49 16.27
C LEU A 696 -5.85 15.14 17.14
N HIS A 697 -5.52 15.42 18.39
CA HIS A 697 -6.33 16.19 19.31
C HIS A 697 -5.79 17.63 19.39
N VAL A 698 -6.71 18.59 19.38
CA VAL A 698 -6.37 20.02 19.43
C VAL A 698 -7.21 20.70 20.50
N GLU A 699 -6.54 21.27 21.49
CA GLU A 699 -7.13 22.14 22.49
C GLU A 699 -6.59 23.55 22.29
N SER A 700 -7.44 24.53 22.04
CA SER A 700 -6.98 25.88 21.77
C SER A 700 -7.91 26.92 22.36
N ASN A 701 -7.33 28.01 22.86
CA ASN A 701 -8.08 29.13 23.39
C ASN A 701 -7.55 30.43 22.78
N TYR A 702 -8.43 31.13 22.07
CA TYR A 702 -8.04 32.30 21.29
C TYR A 702 -7.42 33.39 22.19
N GLY A 703 -6.18 33.76 21.88
CA GLY A 703 -5.34 34.71 22.61
C GLY A 703 -4.43 34.11 23.70
N TYR A 704 -4.54 32.81 23.98
CA TYR A 704 -3.78 32.15 25.04
C TYR A 704 -2.86 31.02 24.55
N GLY A 705 -3.08 30.51 23.33
CA GLY A 705 -2.26 29.47 22.72
C GLY A 705 -3.05 28.22 22.32
N SER A 706 -2.31 27.19 21.90
CA SER A 706 -2.87 25.90 21.50
C SER A 706 -2.02 24.73 21.98
N ILE A 707 -2.66 23.59 22.16
CA ILE A 707 -2.06 22.30 22.46
C ILE A 707 -2.50 21.33 21.37
N PHE A 708 -1.52 20.76 20.67
CA PHE A 708 -1.72 19.71 19.69
C PHE A 708 -1.14 18.41 20.27
N SER A 709 -1.94 17.36 20.39
CA SER A 709 -1.51 16.08 20.96
C SER A 709 -1.99 14.89 20.16
N PHE A 710 -1.24 13.81 20.18
CA PHE A 710 -1.63 12.53 19.59
C PHE A 710 -0.96 11.36 20.32
N GLU A 711 -1.55 10.18 20.18
CA GLU A 711 -1.08 8.96 20.82
C GLU A 711 -0.69 7.92 19.78
N LEU A 712 0.56 7.47 19.75
CA LEU A 712 1.04 6.54 18.75
C LEU A 712 1.51 5.22 19.37
N THR A 713 0.92 4.12 18.94
CA THR A 713 1.32 2.79 19.41
C THR A 713 2.54 2.30 18.65
N GLN A 714 3.55 1.83 19.38
CA GLN A 714 4.87 1.42 18.88
C GLN A 714 5.30 0.10 19.52
N LYS A 715 6.05 -0.71 18.77
CA LYS A 715 6.66 -1.93 19.33
C LYS A 715 8.05 -1.59 19.88
N ILE A 716 8.40 -2.21 21.01
CA ILE A 716 9.73 -2.12 21.61
C ILE A 716 10.67 -3.13 20.93
N VAL A 717 11.85 -2.67 20.55
CA VAL A 717 12.95 -3.52 20.07
C VAL A 717 14.00 -3.68 21.16
N ASP A 718 14.33 -2.59 21.87
CA ASP A 718 15.23 -2.58 23.03
C ASP A 718 14.59 -1.81 24.19
N GLU A 719 14.36 -2.50 25.30
CA GLU A 719 13.78 -1.96 26.53
C GLU A 719 14.71 -1.02 27.31
N THR A 720 15.97 -0.87 26.89
CA THR A 720 16.95 0.01 27.54
C THR A 720 16.41 1.45 27.55
N PRO A 721 16.29 2.10 28.72
CA PRO A 721 15.77 3.47 28.78
C PRO A 721 16.69 4.47 28.07
N ILE A 722 16.10 5.46 27.38
CA ILE A 722 16.85 6.58 26.78
C ILE A 722 17.61 7.43 27.81
N GLY A 723 17.23 7.37 29.09
CA GLY A 723 17.88 8.08 30.17
C GLY A 723 17.65 9.60 30.12
N ASN A 724 18.51 10.37 30.80
CA ASN A 724 18.34 11.82 30.87
C ASN A 724 18.76 12.49 29.54
N PHE A 725 17.79 12.62 28.63
CA PHE A 725 17.98 13.23 27.32
C PHE A 725 18.45 14.69 27.41
N GLU A 726 17.99 15.48 28.39
CA GLU A 726 18.42 16.88 28.53
C GLU A 726 19.93 16.99 28.80
N ASP A 727 20.50 16.11 29.60
CA ASP A 727 21.92 16.13 29.95
C ASP A 727 22.81 15.63 28.80
N ALA A 728 22.30 14.70 28.00
CA ALA A 728 22.96 14.22 26.78
C ALA A 728 22.92 15.30 25.68
N LEU A 729 21.76 15.95 25.51
CA LEU A 729 21.57 17.05 24.58
C LEU A 729 22.44 18.25 24.97
N LYS A 730 22.45 18.67 26.24
CA LYS A 730 23.34 19.74 26.73
C LYS A 730 24.82 19.45 26.44
N ARG A 731 25.28 18.20 26.62
CA ARG A 731 26.65 17.78 26.27
C ARG A 731 26.92 17.85 24.77
N SER A 732 25.98 17.42 23.93
CA SER A 732 26.10 17.49 22.47
C SER A 732 26.08 18.93 21.94
N ILE A 733 25.23 19.81 22.49
CA ILE A 733 25.13 21.22 22.09
C ILE A 733 26.37 22.01 22.52
N THR A 734 26.93 21.72 23.71
CA THR A 734 28.16 22.40 24.18
C THR A 734 29.39 21.98 23.36
N ALA A 735 29.35 20.81 22.71
CA ALA A 735 30.40 20.33 21.82
C ALA A 735 30.33 20.93 20.39
N VAL A 736 29.21 21.56 20.01
CA VAL A 736 28.96 22.04 18.64
C VAL A 736 29.53 23.45 18.38
N GLU A 737 30.02 24.19 19.38
CA GLU A 737 30.53 25.55 19.16
C GLU A 737 31.97 25.64 18.60
N ARG A 738 32.67 24.54 18.28
CA ARG A 738 34.00 24.61 17.66
C ARG A 738 34.30 23.40 16.77
N TYR A 739 33.98 23.47 15.48
CA TYR A 739 34.57 22.54 14.49
C TYR A 739 36.09 22.71 14.46
N HIS A 740 36.83 21.66 14.78
CA HIS A 740 38.29 21.52 14.56
C HIS A 740 38.54 20.13 13.98
N GLU A 741 39.53 20.01 13.10
CA GLU A 741 39.85 18.79 12.37
C GLU A 741 40.26 17.66 13.35
N SER A 742 39.63 16.49 13.24
CA SER A 742 39.92 15.37 14.15
C SER A 742 41.22 14.63 13.81
N PHE A 743 41.75 14.79 12.59
CA PHE A 743 42.98 14.13 12.14
C PHE A 743 43.66 14.82 10.94
N VAL A 744 44.92 14.46 10.69
CA VAL A 744 45.67 14.81 9.47
C VAL A 744 46.31 13.56 8.88
N ALA A 745 46.17 13.35 7.56
CA ALA A 745 46.68 12.17 6.87
C ALA A 745 47.25 12.51 5.47
N PRO A 746 48.44 13.15 5.40
CA PRO A 746 48.99 13.67 4.13
C PRO A 746 49.47 12.57 3.17
N ASN A 747 49.68 11.36 3.70
CA ASN A 747 50.21 10.22 2.95
C ASN A 747 49.11 9.23 2.54
N ALA A 748 47.86 9.43 2.97
CA ALA A 748 46.75 8.56 2.58
C ALA A 748 46.13 9.03 1.25
N SER A 749 45.95 8.08 0.34
CA SER A 749 45.32 8.28 -0.96
C SER A 749 43.91 7.71 -0.96
N ILE A 750 42.91 8.54 -1.21
CA ILE A 750 41.51 8.12 -1.30
C ILE A 750 40.94 8.41 -2.68
N LEU A 751 40.04 7.53 -3.15
CA LEU A 751 39.31 7.70 -4.40
C LEU A 751 37.83 7.96 -4.08
N VAL A 752 37.26 9.01 -4.66
CA VAL A 752 35.83 9.33 -4.52
C VAL A 752 35.16 9.25 -5.89
N VAL A 753 34.10 8.46 -5.99
CA VAL A 753 33.41 8.18 -7.25
C VAL A 753 31.96 8.62 -7.15
N ASP A 754 31.56 9.54 -8.03
CA ASP A 754 30.22 10.13 -8.09
C ASP A 754 30.01 10.71 -9.49
N ASP A 755 28.84 10.50 -10.09
CA ASP A 755 28.54 10.97 -11.46
C ASP A 755 28.41 12.50 -11.55
N THR A 756 28.16 13.13 -10.40
CA THR A 756 27.88 14.55 -10.27
C THR A 756 29.11 15.31 -9.77
N GLU A 757 29.67 16.16 -10.63
CA GLU A 757 30.88 16.95 -10.36
C GLU A 757 30.78 17.86 -9.12
N MET A 758 29.56 18.33 -8.81
CA MET A 758 29.27 19.10 -7.60
C MET A 758 29.50 18.26 -6.33
N ASN A 759 29.08 17.00 -6.30
CA ASN A 759 29.25 16.13 -5.13
C ASN A 759 30.74 15.83 -4.88
N LEU A 760 31.50 15.56 -5.95
CA LEU A 760 32.95 15.38 -5.89
C LEU A 760 33.66 16.63 -5.32
N THR A 761 33.20 17.82 -5.70
CA THR A 761 33.73 19.10 -5.21
C THR A 761 33.39 19.33 -3.73
N VAL A 762 32.16 19.02 -3.31
CA VAL A 762 31.74 19.08 -1.91
C VAL A 762 32.60 18.13 -1.06
N PHE A 763 32.75 16.88 -1.49
CA PHE A 763 33.55 15.88 -0.77
C PHE A 763 35.01 16.33 -0.58
N LYS A 764 35.63 16.85 -1.65
CA LYS A 764 36.98 17.41 -1.60
C LYS A 764 37.10 18.59 -0.64
N ASN A 765 36.12 19.49 -0.64
CA ASN A 765 36.13 20.67 0.23
C ASN A 765 35.93 20.31 1.70
N LEU A 766 35.07 19.34 2.02
CA LEU A 766 34.86 18.85 3.39
C LEU A 766 36.15 18.29 4.02
N LEU A 767 37.05 17.74 3.22
CA LEU A 767 38.30 17.11 3.68
C LEU A 767 39.56 17.93 3.39
N LYS A 768 39.43 19.14 2.83
CA LYS A 768 40.56 19.95 2.35
C LYS A 768 41.62 20.20 3.43
N GLN A 769 41.19 20.38 4.68
CA GLN A 769 42.08 20.67 5.81
C GLN A 769 42.80 19.43 6.38
N THR A 770 42.32 18.21 6.08
CA THR A 770 42.92 16.94 6.53
C THR A 770 44.19 16.54 5.76
N LYS A 771 44.51 17.26 4.68
CA LYS A 771 45.65 17.06 3.76
C LYS A 771 45.65 15.72 3.00
N LEU A 772 44.53 14.99 2.97
CA LEU A 772 44.37 13.76 2.20
C LEU A 772 44.65 13.97 0.70
N GLN A 773 45.20 12.95 0.05
CA GLN A 773 45.32 12.92 -1.41
C GLN A 773 44.03 12.36 -2.01
N ILE A 774 43.16 13.24 -2.49
CA ILE A 774 41.82 12.88 -2.97
C ILE A 774 41.78 12.88 -4.50
N ASP A 775 41.72 11.70 -5.09
CA ASP A 775 41.38 11.53 -6.50
C ASP A 775 39.87 11.36 -6.66
N THR A 776 39.35 11.78 -7.81
CA THR A 776 37.92 11.71 -8.11
C THR A 776 37.66 11.01 -9.43
N ALA A 777 36.59 10.24 -9.54
CA ALA A 777 36.14 9.61 -10.78
C ALA A 777 34.64 9.90 -11.01
N ARG A 778 34.24 10.06 -12.27
CA ARG A 778 32.87 10.43 -12.67
C ARG A 778 31.99 9.25 -13.11
N SER A 779 32.55 8.03 -13.12
CA SER A 779 31.84 6.82 -13.55
C SER A 779 32.51 5.57 -12.99
N GLY A 780 31.78 4.46 -12.94
CA GLY A 780 32.33 3.14 -12.60
C GLY A 780 33.51 2.75 -13.49
N LYS A 781 33.46 3.08 -14.78
CA LYS A 781 34.57 2.83 -15.72
C LYS A 781 35.84 3.61 -15.38
N GLU A 782 35.71 4.91 -15.09
CA GLU A 782 36.86 5.73 -14.67
C GLU A 782 37.41 5.27 -13.31
N CYS A 783 36.53 4.78 -12.42
CA CYS A 783 36.93 4.14 -11.16
C CYS A 783 37.82 2.92 -11.43
N LEU A 784 37.35 1.97 -12.25
CA LEU A 784 38.11 0.75 -12.61
C LEU A 784 39.44 1.09 -13.28
N ASP A 785 39.44 2.05 -14.22
CA ASP A 785 40.67 2.50 -14.88
C ASP A 785 41.68 3.00 -13.84
N LYS A 786 41.26 3.85 -12.89
CA LYS A 786 42.16 4.37 -11.83
C LYS A 786 42.63 3.30 -10.85
N LEU A 787 41.79 2.33 -10.53
CA LEU A 787 42.15 1.21 -9.66
C LEU A 787 43.14 0.24 -10.31
N SER A 788 43.23 0.20 -11.65
CA SER A 788 44.15 -0.70 -12.35
C SER A 788 45.64 -0.33 -12.22
N TYR A 789 45.98 0.95 -12.00
CA TYR A 789 47.37 1.42 -11.98
C TYR A 789 47.78 2.21 -10.73
N LYS A 790 46.84 2.58 -9.84
CA LYS A 790 47.14 3.30 -8.60
C LYS A 790 46.54 2.58 -7.39
N LYS A 791 47.34 2.42 -6.33
CA LYS A 791 46.87 1.91 -5.03
C LYS A 791 46.18 3.03 -4.26
N TYR A 792 44.99 2.74 -3.74
CA TYR A 792 44.28 3.60 -2.78
C TYR A 792 44.15 2.90 -1.44
N ASP A 793 44.08 3.72 -0.39
CA ASP A 793 43.90 3.30 1.00
C ASP A 793 42.41 3.23 1.38
N LEU A 794 41.53 3.96 0.66
CA LEU A 794 40.07 3.95 0.86
C LEU A 794 39.36 4.40 -0.43
N VAL A 795 38.23 3.78 -0.76
CA VAL A 795 37.38 4.17 -1.89
C VAL A 795 35.98 4.52 -1.40
N PHE A 796 35.45 5.66 -1.82
CA PHE A 796 34.05 6.02 -1.67
C PHE A 796 33.35 5.90 -3.03
N LEU A 797 32.28 5.10 -3.11
CA LEU A 797 31.65 4.73 -4.37
C LEU A 797 30.15 5.02 -4.34
N ASP A 798 29.66 5.91 -5.20
CA ASP A 798 28.22 6.13 -5.35
C ASP A 798 27.51 4.87 -5.86
N HIS A 799 26.42 4.49 -5.20
CA HIS A 799 25.56 3.42 -5.68
C HIS A 799 24.90 3.80 -7.01
N ARG A 800 24.40 5.02 -7.16
CA ARG A 800 23.55 5.39 -8.30
C ARG A 800 24.34 6.16 -9.35
N MET A 801 25.05 5.43 -10.21
CA MET A 801 25.77 5.98 -11.36
C MET A 801 25.20 5.45 -12.69
N PRO A 802 25.22 6.25 -13.77
CA PRO A 802 24.79 5.82 -15.10
C PRO A 802 25.78 4.83 -15.74
N GLU A 803 25.27 4.01 -16.66
CA GLU A 803 25.97 2.92 -17.38
C GLU A 803 26.38 1.74 -16.50
N MET A 804 27.15 1.98 -15.45
CA MET A 804 27.61 0.99 -14.47
C MET A 804 27.34 1.51 -13.08
N ASP A 805 26.48 0.84 -12.33
CA ASP A 805 26.11 1.24 -10.98
C ASP A 805 27.20 0.86 -9.96
N GLY A 806 27.09 1.36 -8.73
CA GLY A 806 28.11 1.13 -7.70
C GLY A 806 28.22 -0.35 -7.26
N ILE A 807 27.16 -1.14 -7.39
CA ILE A 807 27.17 -2.57 -7.06
C ILE A 807 27.90 -3.35 -8.15
N GLU A 808 27.54 -3.11 -9.42
CA GLU A 808 28.21 -3.71 -10.58
C GLU A 808 29.71 -3.32 -10.62
N CYS A 809 30.03 -2.06 -10.30
CA CYS A 809 31.41 -1.60 -10.18
C CYS A 809 32.15 -2.33 -9.05
N LEU A 810 31.52 -2.59 -7.89
CA LEU A 810 32.11 -3.34 -6.79
C LEU A 810 32.39 -4.80 -7.19
N GLU A 811 31.46 -5.45 -7.90
CA GLU A 811 31.64 -6.81 -8.40
C GLU A 811 32.87 -6.91 -9.29
N HIS A 812 33.03 -5.98 -10.24
CA HIS A 812 34.23 -5.92 -11.09
C HIS A 812 35.53 -5.66 -10.33
N ILE A 813 35.49 -4.82 -9.28
CA ILE A 813 36.67 -4.60 -8.42
C ILE A 813 37.06 -5.90 -7.69
N LYS A 814 36.08 -6.69 -7.27
CA LYS A 814 36.30 -7.96 -6.56
C LYS A 814 36.71 -9.12 -7.47
N GLU A 815 36.34 -9.10 -8.74
CA GLU A 815 36.77 -10.08 -9.74
C GLU A 815 38.29 -10.02 -10.01
N ASP A 816 38.92 -8.86 -9.81
CA ASP A 816 40.36 -8.66 -9.98
C ASP A 816 41.17 -9.18 -8.77
N THR A 817 41.24 -10.51 -8.66
CA THR A 817 41.93 -11.23 -7.56
C THR A 817 43.47 -11.11 -7.56
N GLU A 818 44.07 -10.48 -8.57
CA GLU A 818 45.50 -10.15 -8.61
C GLU A 818 45.76 -8.62 -8.58
N GLY A 819 44.68 -7.84 -8.46
CA GLY A 819 44.71 -6.38 -8.49
C GLY A 819 45.39 -5.75 -7.28
N ILE A 820 46.03 -4.60 -7.51
CA ILE A 820 46.76 -3.84 -6.46
C ILE A 820 45.79 -3.39 -5.34
N ASN A 821 44.51 -3.20 -5.66
CA ASN A 821 43.46 -2.74 -4.75
C ASN A 821 42.60 -3.85 -4.11
N ILE A 822 43.00 -5.13 -4.20
CA ILE A 822 42.21 -6.27 -3.70
C ILE A 822 41.77 -6.16 -2.22
N ASN A 823 42.59 -5.53 -1.38
CA ASN A 823 42.32 -5.34 0.06
C ASN A 823 41.97 -3.88 0.41
N THR A 824 41.63 -3.04 -0.56
CA THR A 824 41.26 -1.65 -0.30
C THR A 824 39.80 -1.59 0.15
N PRO A 825 39.49 -0.98 1.32
CA PRO A 825 38.11 -0.84 1.77
C PRO A 825 37.29 0.05 0.83
N ILE A 826 36.03 -0.34 0.57
CA ILE A 826 35.10 0.36 -0.32
C ILE A 826 33.83 0.70 0.46
N ILE A 827 33.54 2.00 0.55
CA ILE A 827 32.44 2.59 1.29
C ILE A 827 31.38 3.08 0.31
N ALA A 828 30.15 2.57 0.41
CA ALA A 828 29.06 3.01 -0.45
C ALA A 828 28.60 4.44 -0.09
N LEU A 829 28.37 5.30 -1.09
CA LEU A 829 27.67 6.56 -0.92
C LEU A 829 26.25 6.40 -1.45
N THR A 830 25.23 6.75 -0.63
CA THR A 830 23.83 6.57 -1.03
C THR A 830 22.94 7.74 -0.65
N ALA A 831 21.97 8.06 -1.51
CA ALA A 831 20.91 9.03 -1.20
C ALA A 831 19.77 8.40 -0.37
N ASN A 832 19.74 7.07 -0.22
CA ASN A 832 18.66 6.35 0.44
C ASN A 832 19.12 5.89 1.84
N ALA A 833 18.69 6.60 2.87
CA ALA A 833 18.93 6.27 4.27
C ALA A 833 17.83 5.38 4.86
N VAL A 834 17.11 4.62 4.02
CA VAL A 834 15.99 3.77 4.47
C VAL A 834 16.55 2.55 5.20
N SER A 835 16.03 2.23 6.39
CA SER A 835 16.46 1.07 7.19
C SER A 835 16.37 -0.24 6.38
N GLY A 836 17.38 -1.11 6.50
CA GLY A 836 17.60 -2.27 5.62
C GLY A 836 18.62 -2.04 4.51
N SER A 837 18.90 -0.77 4.15
CA SER A 837 19.91 -0.44 3.13
C SER A 837 21.32 -0.78 3.61
N ARG A 838 21.60 -0.69 4.92
CA ARG A 838 22.90 -1.04 5.50
C ARG A 838 23.21 -2.52 5.30
N GLU A 839 22.29 -3.40 5.69
CA GLU A 839 22.41 -4.84 5.54
C GLU A 839 22.60 -5.20 4.07
N MET A 840 21.85 -4.57 3.16
CA MET A 840 22.00 -4.75 1.71
C MET A 840 23.43 -4.43 1.21
N TYR A 841 24.01 -3.27 1.58
CA TYR A 841 25.37 -2.93 1.11
C TYR A 841 26.43 -3.86 1.71
N LEU A 842 26.28 -4.24 2.98
CA LEU A 842 27.20 -5.17 3.64
C LEU A 842 27.09 -6.60 3.07
N ASP A 843 25.89 -7.07 2.74
CA ASP A 843 25.67 -8.40 2.15
C ASP A 843 26.24 -8.53 0.73
N VAL A 844 26.15 -7.45 -0.06
CA VAL A 844 26.81 -7.32 -1.38
C VAL A 844 28.33 -7.15 -1.23
N GLY A 845 28.77 -6.78 -0.02
CA GLY A 845 30.14 -6.80 0.45
C GLY A 845 30.90 -5.48 0.27
N PHE A 846 30.20 -4.35 0.37
CA PHE A 846 30.84 -3.11 0.79
C PHE A 846 31.33 -3.24 2.24
N ASP A 847 32.38 -2.50 2.59
CA ASP A 847 32.91 -2.51 3.96
C ASP A 847 32.08 -1.62 4.90
N ASN A 848 31.48 -0.54 4.35
CA ASN A 848 30.57 0.34 5.07
C ASN A 848 29.73 1.19 4.11
N TYR A 849 28.92 2.11 4.63
CA TYR A 849 28.18 3.09 3.82
C TYR A 849 28.12 4.47 4.50
N LEU A 850 27.89 5.51 3.70
CA LEU A 850 27.60 6.88 4.14
C LEU A 850 26.40 7.44 3.35
N THR A 851 25.56 8.19 4.04
CA THR A 851 24.37 8.82 3.45
C THR A 851 24.71 10.21 2.88
N LYS A 852 24.03 10.59 1.79
CA LYS A 852 24.06 11.94 1.21
C LYS A 852 22.81 12.71 1.69
N PRO A 853 22.92 13.97 2.14
CA PRO A 853 24.12 14.80 2.19
C PRO A 853 25.11 14.34 3.26
N ILE A 854 26.40 14.37 2.91
CA ILE A 854 27.48 13.81 3.73
C ILE A 854 27.73 14.72 4.94
N GLN A 855 27.61 14.16 6.14
CA GLN A 855 27.90 14.85 7.39
C GLN A 855 29.41 14.76 7.70
N THR A 856 30.05 15.91 7.92
CA THR A 856 31.52 15.99 8.12
C THR A 856 32.03 15.09 9.24
N GLY A 857 31.37 15.08 10.41
CA GLY A 857 31.81 14.24 11.53
C GLY A 857 31.70 12.74 11.26
N MET A 858 30.67 12.30 10.53
CA MET A 858 30.51 10.89 10.13
C MET A 858 31.55 10.50 9.07
N LEU A 859 31.85 11.41 8.15
CA LEU A 859 32.87 11.23 7.13
C LEU A 859 34.27 11.09 7.73
N GLU A 860 34.68 12.01 8.62
CA GLU A 860 35.99 11.94 9.28
C GLU A 860 36.13 10.66 10.11
N LYS A 861 35.10 10.29 10.87
CA LYS A 861 35.10 9.06 11.65
C LYS A 861 35.25 7.82 10.76
N CYS A 862 34.49 7.75 9.67
CA CYS A 862 34.59 6.64 8.72
C CYS A 862 35.99 6.55 8.10
N ILE A 863 36.63 7.68 7.81
CA ILE A 863 38.00 7.69 7.30
C ILE A 863 38.99 7.20 8.37
N ILE A 864 38.85 7.62 9.62
CA ILE A 864 39.71 7.17 10.72
C ILE A 864 39.55 5.67 10.98
N ASP A 865 38.33 5.14 10.92
CA ASP A 865 38.04 3.74 11.22
C ASP A 865 38.59 2.77 10.15
N TYR A 866 38.71 3.22 8.89
CA TYR A 866 39.11 2.37 7.75
C TYR A 866 40.48 2.70 7.16
N LEU A 867 41.10 3.83 7.51
CA LEU A 867 42.49 4.08 7.15
C LEU A 867 43.44 3.32 8.09
N PRO A 868 44.59 2.84 7.59
CA PRO A 868 45.65 2.30 8.43
C PRO A 868 46.12 3.30 9.50
N ASP A 869 46.21 2.88 10.76
CA ASP A 869 46.62 3.72 11.91
C ASP A 869 47.96 4.45 11.69
N ASN A 870 48.86 3.87 10.87
CA ASN A 870 50.17 4.46 10.55
C ASN A 870 50.09 5.65 9.56
N LEU A 871 48.95 5.88 8.92
CA LEU A 871 48.72 7.01 7.99
C LEU A 871 47.93 8.16 8.64
N VAL A 872 47.28 7.90 9.77
CA VAL A 872 46.41 8.86 10.48
C VAL A 872 47.16 9.45 11.67
N THR A 873 47.42 10.76 11.63
CA THR A 873 47.87 11.50 12.81
C THR A 873 46.65 12.13 13.49
N ARG A 874 46.21 11.53 14.61
CA ARG A 874 45.11 12.08 15.41
C ARG A 874 45.57 13.38 16.07
N VAL A 875 44.74 14.41 15.97
CA VAL A 875 45.00 15.68 16.66
C VAL A 875 44.41 15.57 18.05
N ASP A 876 45.22 15.18 19.04
CA ASP A 876 44.78 15.16 20.44
C ASP A 876 44.54 16.60 20.92
N ILE A 877 43.34 16.84 21.47
CA ILE A 877 42.98 18.06 22.20
C ILE A 877 43.72 18.03 23.54
N SER A 878 45.02 18.29 23.51
CA SER A 878 45.81 18.63 24.70
C SER A 878 46.59 19.91 24.44
N GLU A 879 46.12 20.95 25.14
CA GLU A 879 46.79 22.22 25.45
C GLU A 879 47.73 22.82 24.39
N LYS A 880 47.20 23.74 23.58
CA LYS A 880 47.98 24.89 23.11
C LYS A 880 47.22 26.21 23.26
N LYS A 881 47.84 27.05 24.11
CA LYS A 881 47.71 28.50 24.39
C LYS A 881 46.51 29.24 23.80
N ASP A 882 45.67 29.73 24.71
CA ASP A 882 44.87 30.94 24.52
C ASP A 882 45.65 31.98 23.68
N GLU A 883 45.04 32.47 22.60
CA GLU A 883 45.38 33.80 22.11
C GLU A 883 45.20 34.76 23.29
N GLU A 884 46.28 35.38 23.73
CA GLU A 884 46.24 36.30 24.87
C GLU A 884 45.42 37.52 24.49
N VAL A 885 44.10 37.47 24.74
CA VAL A 885 43.24 38.66 24.64
C VAL A 885 43.92 39.78 25.47
N PRO A 886 44.17 40.96 24.88
CA PRO A 886 44.91 42.02 25.53
C PRO A 886 44.39 42.31 26.94
N LYS A 887 45.30 42.47 27.91
CA LYS A 887 44.94 42.64 29.32
C LYS A 887 43.94 43.78 29.55
N TRP A 888 44.04 44.85 28.76
CA TRP A 888 43.14 46.00 28.85
C TRP A 888 41.69 45.65 28.47
N ILE A 889 41.48 44.70 27.55
CA ILE A 889 40.15 44.19 27.20
C ILE A 889 39.65 43.25 28.32
N LYS A 890 40.50 42.32 28.80
CA LYS A 890 40.13 41.38 29.89
C LYS A 890 39.76 42.08 31.19
N GLN A 891 40.35 43.25 31.46
CA GLN A 891 40.19 44.03 32.69
C GLN A 891 39.28 45.25 32.50
N SER A 892 38.67 45.44 31.33
CA SER A 892 37.76 46.56 31.09
C SER A 892 36.52 46.42 31.98
N PRO A 893 36.16 47.45 32.77
CA PRO A 893 34.91 47.44 33.52
C PRO A 893 33.69 47.65 32.60
N PHE A 894 33.91 48.11 31.37
CA PHE A 894 32.83 48.47 30.44
C PHE A 894 32.53 47.37 29.40
N LEU A 895 33.46 46.43 29.17
CA LEU A 895 33.36 45.45 28.09
C LEU A 895 33.35 44.02 28.62
N ASN A 896 32.38 43.23 28.17
CA ASN A 896 32.45 41.79 28.30
C ASN A 896 33.08 41.17 27.04
N TYR A 897 34.40 40.99 27.07
CA TYR A 897 35.17 40.50 25.93
C TYR A 897 34.75 39.13 25.44
N LYS A 898 34.21 38.26 26.31
CA LYS A 898 33.70 36.96 25.90
C LYS A 898 32.46 37.09 25.03
N ILE A 899 31.56 38.01 25.37
CA ILE A 899 30.36 38.30 24.59
C ILE A 899 30.74 38.98 23.28
N GLY A 900 31.66 39.95 23.34
CA GLY A 900 32.14 40.68 22.17
C GLY A 900 32.81 39.77 21.13
N ILE A 901 33.76 38.93 21.55
CA ILE A 901 34.43 37.96 20.65
C ILE A 901 33.43 36.95 20.10
N ASN A 902 32.51 36.42 20.93
CA ASN A 902 31.50 35.49 20.44
C ASN A 902 30.57 36.11 19.37
N ARG A 903 30.26 37.41 19.49
CA ARG A 903 29.45 38.13 18.50
C ARG A 903 30.21 38.49 17.23
N CYS A 904 31.51 38.71 17.33
CA CYS A 904 32.36 39.11 16.21
C CYS A 904 33.09 37.92 15.54
N GLY A 905 33.02 36.72 16.13
CA GLY A 905 33.64 35.48 15.62
C GLY A 905 35.05 35.25 16.16
N ASP A 906 35.94 36.22 16.02
CA ASP A 906 37.35 36.14 16.42
C ASP A 906 37.88 37.44 17.07
N LEU A 907 39.12 37.41 17.58
CA LEU A 907 39.73 38.55 18.28
C LEU A 907 40.03 39.73 17.34
N GLU A 908 40.43 39.49 16.09
CA GLU A 908 40.75 40.56 15.13
C GLU A 908 39.48 41.33 14.74
N SER A 909 38.41 40.61 14.39
CA SER A 909 37.09 41.13 14.08
C SER A 909 36.50 41.86 15.29
N TYR A 910 36.74 41.36 16.50
CA TYR A 910 36.34 42.05 17.73
C TYR A 910 37.08 43.38 17.94
N ILE A 911 38.38 43.43 17.67
CA ILE A 911 39.16 44.68 17.73
C ILE A 911 38.66 45.67 16.67
N SER A 912 38.38 45.22 15.45
CA SER A 912 37.79 46.08 14.40
C SER A 912 36.40 46.62 14.78
N ALA A 913 35.56 45.82 15.44
CA ALA A 913 34.28 46.29 15.95
C ALA A 913 34.44 47.34 17.06
N LEU A 914 35.43 47.17 17.96
CA LEU A 914 35.76 48.16 18.98
C LEU A 914 36.28 49.49 18.38
N GLN A 915 37.08 49.42 17.31
CA GLN A 915 37.55 50.59 16.56
C GLN A 915 36.40 51.34 15.88
N SER A 916 35.52 50.63 15.18
CA SER A 916 34.35 51.22 14.53
C SER A 916 33.38 51.89 15.53
N PHE A 917 33.25 51.30 16.72
CA PHE A 917 32.48 51.92 17.81
C PHE A 917 33.17 53.19 18.32
N GLU A 918 34.49 53.17 18.54
CA GLU A 918 35.26 54.36 18.97
C GLU A 918 35.19 55.49 17.95
N ASP A 919 35.29 55.18 16.65
CA ASP A 919 35.20 56.15 15.55
C ASP A 919 33.86 56.91 15.55
N SER A 920 32.77 56.29 16.03
CA SER A 920 31.41 56.82 15.93
C SER A 920 30.76 57.23 17.26
N VAL A 921 31.41 56.96 18.40
CA VAL A 921 30.81 57.14 19.75
C VAL A 921 30.60 58.61 20.10
N PHE A 922 31.56 59.50 19.79
CA PHE A 922 31.47 60.92 20.11
C PHE A 922 30.44 61.65 19.23
N ASP A 923 30.41 61.34 17.93
CA ASP A 923 29.38 61.86 17.02
C ASP A 923 27.98 61.40 17.45
N THR A 924 27.87 60.17 17.92
CA THR A 924 26.61 59.62 18.45
C THR A 924 26.16 60.33 19.72
N LYS A 925 27.09 60.62 20.63
CA LYS A 925 26.85 61.39 21.86
C LYS A 925 26.34 62.80 21.55
N ASP A 926 27.03 63.53 20.69
CA ASP A 926 26.66 64.91 20.31
C ASP A 926 25.29 64.94 19.61
N TYR A 927 25.00 63.93 18.78
CA TYR A 927 23.71 63.82 18.12
C TYR A 927 22.57 63.57 19.12
N ILE A 928 22.77 62.69 20.11
CA ILE A 928 21.78 62.42 21.17
C ILE A 928 21.54 63.67 22.02
N ASP A 929 22.61 64.38 22.40
CA ASP A 929 22.55 65.61 23.20
C ASP A 929 21.84 66.77 22.46
N SER A 930 22.10 66.91 21.15
CA SER A 930 21.41 67.91 20.31
C SER A 930 19.94 67.57 20.08
N SER A 931 19.60 66.28 19.97
CA SER A 931 18.24 65.80 19.72
C SER A 931 17.35 66.00 20.95
N ILE A 932 17.87 65.78 22.16
CA ILE A 932 17.14 66.07 23.40
C ILE A 932 17.00 67.58 23.64
N SER A 933 18.05 68.37 23.38
CA SER A 933 18.03 69.83 23.53
C SER A 933 17.07 70.54 22.57
N SER A 934 16.83 69.95 21.40
CA SER A 934 15.88 70.45 20.40
C SER A 934 14.46 69.89 20.56
N GLY A 935 14.24 68.96 21.50
CA GLY A 935 12.95 68.32 21.75
C GLY A 935 12.53 67.31 20.67
N ASN A 936 13.45 66.85 19.83
CA ASN A 936 13.17 65.92 18.74
C ASN A 936 13.32 64.46 19.23
N ILE A 937 12.27 63.96 19.88
CA ILE A 937 12.25 62.62 20.48
C ILE A 937 12.34 61.50 19.44
N THR A 938 11.86 61.73 18.21
CA THR A 938 11.92 60.73 17.13
C THR A 938 13.37 60.46 16.69
N ASP A 939 14.16 61.52 16.48
CA ASP A 939 15.57 61.39 16.10
C ASP A 939 16.41 60.87 17.27
N TYR A 940 16.08 61.30 18.50
CA TYR A 940 16.66 60.75 19.72
C TYR A 940 16.46 59.23 19.80
N THR A 941 15.21 58.75 19.67
CA THR A 941 14.87 57.32 19.75
C THR A 941 15.58 56.51 18.67
N THR A 942 15.64 57.05 17.45
CA THR A 942 16.33 56.42 16.32
C THR A 942 17.83 56.25 16.59
N LYS A 943 18.48 57.29 17.13
CA LYS A 943 19.91 57.23 17.43
C LYS A 943 20.22 56.32 18.62
N VAL A 944 19.36 56.30 19.64
CA VAL A 944 19.45 55.40 20.79
C VAL A 944 19.23 53.93 20.38
N HIS A 945 18.32 53.66 19.44
CA HIS A 945 18.14 52.33 18.84
C HIS A 945 19.42 51.83 18.14
N ALA A 946 20.05 52.68 17.32
CA ALA A 946 21.32 52.33 16.68
C ALA A 946 22.45 52.10 17.71
N LEU A 947 22.46 52.88 18.78
CA LEU A 947 23.43 52.74 19.87
C LEU A 947 23.27 51.43 20.65
N LYS A 948 22.03 50.98 20.88
CA LYS A 948 21.74 49.70 21.54
C LYS A 948 22.39 48.53 20.80
N SER A 949 22.23 48.48 19.48
CA SER A 949 22.75 47.40 18.64
C SER A 949 24.28 47.41 18.59
N SER A 950 24.89 48.57 18.37
CA SER A 950 26.34 48.72 18.33
C SER A 950 27.00 48.42 19.69
N SER A 951 26.42 48.87 20.81
CA SER A 951 26.91 48.58 22.16
C SER A 951 26.87 47.09 22.50
N ARG A 952 25.83 46.38 22.02
CA ARG A 952 25.73 44.92 22.19
C ARG A 952 26.83 44.20 21.41
N ILE A 953 27.10 44.59 20.16
CA ILE A 953 28.14 43.95 19.34
C ILE A 953 29.49 43.96 20.05
N ILE A 954 29.89 45.09 20.64
CA ILE A 954 31.19 45.21 21.32
C ILE A 954 31.21 44.62 22.75
N GLY A 955 30.09 44.12 23.25
CA GLY A 955 29.97 43.57 24.59
C GLY A 955 29.80 44.62 25.71
N ALA A 956 29.46 45.86 25.39
CA ALA A 956 29.11 46.92 26.34
C ALA A 956 27.66 46.73 26.84
N THR A 957 27.49 45.78 27.75
CA THR A 957 26.17 45.23 28.12
C THR A 957 25.32 46.26 28.86
N GLU A 958 25.89 46.98 29.83
CA GLU A 958 25.18 47.99 30.62
C GLU A 958 24.73 49.17 29.75
N LEU A 959 25.60 49.63 28.85
CA LEU A 959 25.26 50.67 27.87
C LEU A 959 24.12 50.23 26.94
N GLY A 960 24.17 48.99 26.46
CA GLY A 960 23.10 48.43 25.63
C GLY A 960 21.76 48.31 26.35
N THR A 961 21.76 48.00 27.65
CA THR A 961 20.55 47.96 28.48
C THR A 961 19.98 49.36 28.75
N LEU A 962 20.85 50.33 29.03
CA LEU A 962 20.46 51.72 29.25
C LEU A 962 19.86 52.33 27.96
N ALA A 963 20.48 52.07 26.81
CA ALA A 963 19.96 52.46 25.51
C ALA A 963 18.61 51.81 25.21
N GLU A 964 18.40 50.54 25.56
CA GLU A 964 17.10 49.88 25.41
C GLU A 964 16.00 50.48 26.29
N THR A 965 16.32 50.91 27.51
CA THR A 965 15.34 51.59 28.38
C THR A 965 14.95 52.96 27.80
N LEU A 966 15.93 53.71 27.29
CA LEU A 966 15.70 55.02 26.68
C LEU A 966 15.01 54.93 25.31
N GLU A 967 15.27 53.88 24.54
CA GLU A 967 14.54 53.56 23.30
C GLU A 967 13.05 53.31 23.58
N ASN A 968 12.75 52.48 24.59
CA ASN A 968 11.37 52.20 24.98
C ASN A 968 10.66 53.46 25.48
N ALA A 969 11.32 54.26 26.33
CA ALA A 969 10.80 55.54 26.77
C ALA A 969 10.56 56.51 25.59
N GLY A 970 11.44 56.51 24.60
CA GLY A 970 11.28 57.24 23.33
C GLY A 970 10.05 56.81 22.54
N ASN A 971 9.84 55.51 22.36
CA ASN A 971 8.68 54.94 21.68
C ASN A 971 7.37 55.25 22.42
N ASP A 972 7.39 55.24 23.75
CA ASP A 972 6.23 55.50 24.61
C ASP A 972 6.00 57.01 24.87
N ASN A 973 6.85 57.90 24.33
CA ASN A 973 6.89 59.34 24.60
C ASN A 973 6.98 59.69 26.10
N ASP A 974 7.67 58.87 26.89
CA ASP A 974 7.93 59.11 28.30
C ASP A 974 9.11 60.08 28.49
N ILE A 975 8.78 61.38 28.40
CA ILE A 975 9.75 62.48 28.51
C ILE A 975 10.39 62.54 29.91
N GLU A 976 9.72 62.10 30.97
CA GLU A 976 10.28 62.10 32.34
C GLU A 976 11.44 61.11 32.43
N THR A 977 11.25 59.89 31.95
CA THR A 977 12.29 58.85 31.95
C THR A 977 13.45 59.21 31.01
N ILE A 978 13.15 59.80 29.84
CA ILE A 978 14.19 60.27 28.91
C ILE A 978 15.06 61.34 29.58
N ASN A 979 14.46 62.35 30.20
CA ASN A 979 15.23 63.42 30.88
C ASN A 979 16.01 62.90 32.09
N LEU A 980 15.52 61.87 32.78
CA LEU A 980 16.16 61.30 33.95
C LEU A 980 17.42 60.48 33.61
N LEU A 981 17.39 59.71 32.52
CA LEU A 981 18.42 58.71 32.20
C LEU A 981 19.36 59.12 31.04
N THR A 982 19.03 60.15 30.27
CA THR A 982 19.89 60.60 29.16
C THR A 982 21.25 61.07 29.64
N ASP A 983 21.32 61.79 30.77
CA ASP A 983 22.60 62.24 31.33
C ASP A 983 23.49 61.05 31.72
N GLU A 984 22.89 59.99 32.27
CA GLU A 984 23.60 58.75 32.61
C GLU A 984 24.14 58.04 31.36
N LEU A 985 23.34 58.01 30.28
CA LEU A 985 23.75 57.45 28.98
C LEU A 985 24.93 58.21 28.39
N LEU A 986 24.87 59.55 28.39
CA LEU A 986 25.92 60.40 27.84
C LEU A 986 27.23 60.29 28.64
N ILE A 987 27.15 60.16 29.97
CA ILE A 987 28.31 59.93 30.83
C ILE A 987 28.94 58.56 30.53
N TYR A 988 28.12 57.51 30.37
CA TYR A 988 28.61 56.16 30.07
C TYR A 988 29.27 56.10 28.69
N LEU A 989 28.66 56.73 27.68
CA LEU A 989 29.21 56.84 26.33
C LEU A 989 30.58 57.53 26.32
N ASP A 990 30.70 58.64 27.06
CA ASP A 990 31.94 59.40 27.15
C ASP A 990 33.04 58.60 27.85
N ALA A 991 32.70 57.88 28.93
CA ALA A 991 33.64 57.05 29.67
C ALA A 991 34.15 55.87 28.81
N LEU A 992 33.25 55.18 28.10
CA LEU A 992 33.60 54.07 27.23
C LEU A 992 34.40 54.56 26.00
N GLY A 993 33.96 55.64 25.34
CA GLY A 993 34.67 56.21 24.19
C GLY A 993 36.09 56.63 24.53
N ASN A 994 36.29 57.36 25.63
CA ASN A 994 37.63 57.74 26.10
C ASN A 994 38.48 56.52 26.54
N PHE A 995 37.84 55.48 27.10
CA PHE A 995 38.52 54.24 27.43
C PHE A 995 39.04 53.54 26.16
N LEU A 996 38.20 53.41 25.13
CA LEU A 996 38.57 52.79 23.86
C LEU A 996 39.67 53.60 23.16
N LYS A 997 39.50 54.92 23.06
CA LYS A 997 40.49 55.82 22.44
C LYS A 997 41.88 55.67 23.04
N LYS A 998 41.98 55.57 24.37
CA LYS A 998 43.25 55.39 25.10
C LYS A 998 44.00 54.11 24.71
N TYR A 999 43.31 53.04 24.34
CA TYR A 999 43.90 51.72 24.08
C TYR A 999 43.88 51.30 22.60
N LEU A 1000 43.12 52.00 21.75
CA LEU A 1000 43.01 51.75 20.31
C LEU A 1000 43.75 52.80 19.46
N GLU A 1001 44.17 53.94 20.02
CA GLU A 1001 45.18 54.79 19.36
C GLU A 1001 46.49 53.99 19.17
N PRO A 1002 47.17 54.08 18.02
CA PRO A 1002 48.39 53.33 17.80
C PRO A 1002 49.43 53.72 18.84
N LEU A 1003 49.98 52.74 19.56
CA LEU A 1003 51.30 52.88 20.16
C LEU A 1003 52.25 53.25 19.02
N GLU A 1004 52.95 54.38 19.14
CA GLU A 1004 54.19 54.62 18.41
C GLU A 1004 55.19 53.54 18.85
N GLU A 1005 55.07 52.33 18.30
CA GLU A 1005 56.09 51.30 18.42
C GLU A 1005 57.19 51.58 17.41
N GLU A 1006 58.27 52.13 17.95
CA GLU A 1006 59.66 51.72 17.71
C GLU A 1006 59.95 51.12 16.33
N ALA A 1007 60.54 51.96 15.49
CA ALA A 1007 61.57 51.64 14.51
C ALA A 1007 61.84 50.14 14.27
N SER A 1008 61.16 49.57 13.27
CA SER A 1008 61.76 48.51 12.46
C SER A 1008 62.01 49.07 11.06
N CYS A 1009 63.24 48.87 10.59
CA CYS A 1009 63.80 49.50 9.41
C CYS A 1009 63.33 48.78 8.14
N ASP A 1010 62.26 49.27 7.51
CA ASP A 1010 61.83 48.79 6.19
C ASP A 1010 62.83 49.31 5.13
N THR A 1011 63.76 48.44 4.70
CA THR A 1011 64.88 48.78 3.81
C THR A 1011 64.68 48.38 2.35
N ASP A 1012 63.51 47.83 1.98
CA ASP A 1012 63.29 47.22 0.66
C ASP A 1012 62.20 47.88 -0.23
N LYS A 1013 61.64 49.03 0.14
CA LYS A 1013 60.67 49.75 -0.72
C LYS A 1013 61.35 50.85 -1.54
N GLU A 1014 61.17 50.84 -2.86
CA GLU A 1014 61.66 51.90 -3.75
C GLU A 1014 60.86 53.20 -3.55
N GLU A 1015 61.53 54.36 -3.68
CA GLU A 1015 60.88 55.68 -3.65
C GLU A 1015 60.15 55.94 -4.97
N ILE A 1016 58.88 56.31 -4.92
CA ILE A 1016 58.09 56.49 -6.14
C ILE A 1016 58.63 57.69 -6.94
N THR A 1017 58.85 57.47 -8.23
CA THR A 1017 59.20 58.56 -9.16
C THR A 1017 58.00 59.47 -9.38
N LYS A 1018 58.22 60.78 -9.45
CA LYS A 1018 57.16 61.77 -9.64
C LYS A 1018 56.25 61.46 -10.84
N ASP A 1019 56.81 61.01 -11.95
CA ASP A 1019 56.06 60.65 -13.16
C ASP A 1019 55.06 59.50 -12.91
N LYS A 1020 55.45 58.47 -12.14
CA LYS A 1020 54.56 57.35 -11.77
C LYS A 1020 53.44 57.79 -10.83
N LEU A 1021 53.74 58.73 -9.93
CA LEU A 1021 52.76 59.26 -8.99
C LEU A 1021 51.73 60.14 -9.72
N ASP A 1022 52.18 60.96 -10.67
CA ASP A 1022 51.31 61.79 -11.51
C ASP A 1022 50.44 60.92 -12.46
N GLU A 1023 50.98 59.81 -12.99
CA GLU A 1023 50.20 58.81 -13.75
C GLU A 1023 49.11 58.15 -12.90
N ALA A 1024 49.45 57.73 -11.67
CA ALA A 1024 48.48 57.15 -10.75
C ALA A 1024 47.38 58.15 -10.40
N TYR A 1025 47.74 59.42 -10.19
CA TYR A 1025 46.76 60.48 -9.96
C TYR A 1025 45.86 60.74 -11.17
N MET A 1026 46.39 60.80 -12.39
CA MET A 1026 45.56 60.94 -13.58
C MET A 1026 44.58 59.76 -13.74
N ALA A 1027 45.05 58.53 -13.51
CA ALA A 1027 44.21 57.34 -13.56
C ALA A 1027 43.11 57.38 -12.50
N ILE A 1028 43.43 57.74 -11.25
CA ILE A 1028 42.43 57.90 -10.18
C ILE A 1028 41.40 58.97 -10.56
N LYS A 1029 41.81 60.07 -11.18
CA LYS A 1029 40.89 61.13 -11.59
C LYS A 1029 39.92 60.67 -12.67
N GLU A 1030 40.40 59.98 -13.71
CA GLU A 1030 39.54 59.46 -14.78
C GLU A 1030 38.59 58.37 -14.26
N LEU A 1031 39.08 57.46 -13.43
CA LEU A 1031 38.29 56.38 -12.85
C LEU A 1031 37.25 56.89 -11.85
N ALA A 1032 37.56 57.97 -11.11
CA ALA A 1032 36.59 58.62 -10.22
C ALA A 1032 35.41 59.23 -11.01
N GLN A 1033 35.66 59.79 -12.20
CA GLN A 1033 34.59 60.29 -13.09
C GLN A 1033 33.74 59.16 -13.68
N MET A 1034 34.30 57.95 -13.76
CA MET A 1034 33.59 56.74 -14.20
C MET A 1034 32.97 55.95 -13.04
N TYR A 1035 33.11 56.43 -11.80
CA TYR A 1035 32.62 55.76 -10.58
C TYR A 1035 33.19 54.34 -10.39
N ASP A 1036 34.43 54.11 -10.84
CA ASP A 1036 35.08 52.80 -10.82
C ASP A 1036 35.87 52.58 -9.52
N TYR A 1037 35.20 51.98 -8.52
CA TYR A 1037 35.73 51.73 -7.19
C TYR A 1037 36.91 50.76 -7.20
N ASP A 1038 36.74 49.61 -7.86
CA ASP A 1038 37.69 48.51 -7.82
C ASP A 1038 39.02 48.92 -8.47
N SER A 1039 38.97 49.65 -9.58
CA SER A 1039 40.17 50.14 -10.25
C SER A 1039 40.92 51.18 -9.43
N ILE A 1040 40.23 52.09 -8.73
CA ILE A 1040 40.88 53.06 -7.84
C ILE A 1040 41.48 52.36 -6.61
N ALA A 1041 40.76 51.39 -6.02
CA ALA A 1041 41.25 50.62 -4.89
C ALA A 1041 42.53 49.84 -5.26
N LEU A 1042 42.58 49.26 -6.46
CA LEU A 1042 43.75 48.56 -6.99
C LEU A 1042 44.95 49.49 -7.16
N ILE A 1043 44.75 50.72 -7.65
CA ILE A 1043 45.82 51.71 -7.80
C ILE A 1043 46.36 52.13 -6.42
N LEU A 1044 45.47 52.34 -5.44
CA LEU A 1044 45.88 52.69 -4.07
C LEU A 1044 46.67 51.56 -3.40
N GLU A 1045 46.28 50.31 -3.63
CA GLU A 1045 47.02 49.13 -3.16
C GLU A 1045 48.42 49.06 -3.79
N GLN A 1046 48.53 49.29 -5.11
CA GLN A 1046 49.81 49.35 -5.80
C GLN A 1046 50.71 50.49 -5.31
N LEU A 1047 50.13 51.65 -4.96
CA LEU A 1047 50.85 52.77 -4.37
C LEU A 1047 51.39 52.45 -2.96
N GLY A 1048 50.75 51.53 -2.21
CA GLY A 1048 51.22 51.03 -0.91
C GLY A 1048 52.56 50.27 -0.96
N GLY A 1049 52.98 49.85 -2.15
CA GLY A 1049 54.28 49.22 -2.41
C GLY A 1049 55.46 50.19 -2.46
N TYR A 1050 55.23 51.51 -2.51
CA TYR A 1050 56.28 52.52 -2.64
C TYR A 1050 56.44 53.41 -1.40
N ILE A 1051 57.62 54.02 -1.24
CA ILE A 1051 57.83 55.09 -0.25
C ILE A 1051 57.29 56.41 -0.81
N ILE A 1052 56.19 56.92 -0.24
CA ILE A 1052 55.58 58.21 -0.56
C ILE A 1052 55.75 59.17 0.62
N LYS A 1053 56.31 60.36 0.38
CA LYS A 1053 56.67 61.33 1.43
C LYS A 1053 55.91 62.64 1.27
N GLY A 1054 55.70 63.35 2.39
CA GLY A 1054 55.17 64.72 2.39
C GLY A 1054 53.67 64.80 2.05
N GLN A 1055 53.29 65.88 1.36
CA GLN A 1055 51.89 66.22 1.04
C GLN A 1055 51.15 65.14 0.23
N ASP A 1056 51.88 64.37 -0.58
CA ASP A 1056 51.29 63.30 -1.38
C ASP A 1056 50.79 62.12 -0.53
N LYS A 1057 51.43 61.85 0.61
CA LYS A 1057 50.97 60.81 1.53
C LYS A 1057 49.65 61.19 2.19
N GLU A 1058 49.48 62.45 2.56
CA GLU A 1058 48.20 62.97 3.07
C GLU A 1058 47.12 62.96 1.97
N LYS A 1059 47.50 63.33 0.75
CA LYS A 1059 46.59 63.33 -0.39
C LYS A 1059 46.03 61.93 -0.68
N ILE A 1060 46.89 60.91 -0.72
CA ILE A 1060 46.49 59.50 -0.90
C ILE A 1060 45.62 59.00 0.25
N ASN A 1061 45.95 59.31 1.50
CA ASN A 1061 45.11 58.95 2.65
C ASN A 1061 43.72 59.58 2.56
N ASN A 1062 43.62 60.83 2.11
CA ASN A 1062 42.33 61.50 1.94
C ASN A 1062 41.51 60.89 0.79
N ILE A 1063 42.16 60.51 -0.32
CA ILE A 1063 41.51 59.76 -1.40
C ILE A 1063 41.00 58.41 -0.88
N GLN A 1064 41.79 57.68 -0.11
CA GLN A 1064 41.41 56.38 0.44
C GLN A 1064 40.22 56.50 1.42
N LYS A 1065 40.16 57.57 2.22
CA LYS A 1065 39.00 57.86 3.09
C LYS A 1065 37.75 58.21 2.28
N ALA A 1066 37.88 59.06 1.27
CA ALA A 1066 36.76 59.43 0.41
C ALA A 1066 36.25 58.24 -0.41
N LEU A 1067 37.14 57.36 -0.88
CA LEU A 1067 36.80 56.12 -1.59
C LEU A 1067 36.01 55.17 -0.70
N LYS A 1068 36.43 54.93 0.55
CA LYS A 1068 35.70 54.09 1.52
C LYS A 1068 34.26 54.57 1.77
N LEU A 1069 34.00 55.86 1.60
CA LEU A 1069 32.67 56.47 1.76
C LEU A 1069 31.92 56.62 0.43
N ALA A 1070 32.49 56.14 -0.69
CA ALA A 1070 32.01 56.34 -2.05
C ALA A 1070 31.72 57.82 -2.40
N ASP A 1071 32.51 58.74 -1.82
CA ASP A 1071 32.37 60.19 -2.00
C ASP A 1071 33.18 60.66 -3.23
N TRP A 1072 32.64 60.37 -4.41
CA TRP A 1072 33.26 60.61 -5.72
C TRP A 1072 33.53 62.09 -6.00
N ASP A 1073 32.65 62.97 -5.55
CA ASP A 1073 32.79 64.42 -5.69
C ASP A 1073 34.00 64.91 -4.90
N LYS A 1074 34.19 64.38 -3.69
CA LYS A 1074 35.34 64.70 -2.84
C LYS A 1074 36.65 64.12 -3.37
N ILE A 1075 36.65 62.92 -3.94
CA ILE A 1075 37.82 62.38 -4.66
C ILE A 1075 38.19 63.33 -5.80
N THR A 1076 37.21 63.72 -6.63
CA THR A 1076 37.43 64.64 -7.76
C THR A 1076 37.97 66.00 -7.28
N GLN A 1077 37.42 66.53 -6.19
CA GLN A 1077 37.90 67.78 -5.57
C GLN A 1077 39.34 67.68 -5.08
N ILE A 1078 39.72 66.58 -4.42
CA ILE A 1078 41.11 66.34 -3.98
C ILE A 1078 42.05 66.28 -5.19
N MET A 1079 41.59 65.73 -6.32
CA MET A 1079 42.39 65.62 -7.54
C MET A 1079 42.55 66.95 -8.30
N GLU A 1080 41.64 67.91 -8.11
CA GLU A 1080 41.69 69.23 -8.76
C GLU A 1080 42.57 70.27 -8.04
N GLY A 1081 42.90 70.03 -6.77
CA GLY A 1081 43.82 70.85 -5.98
C GLY A 1081 43.12 71.64 -4.88
#